data_AF-A0A1Z5SI78-F1
#
_entry.id   AF-A0A1Z5SI78-F1
#
_cell.length_a   1.000
_cell.length_b   1.000
_cell.length_c   1.000
_cell.angle_alpha   90.00
_cell.angle_beta   90.00
_cell.angle_gamma   90.00
#
_symmetry.space_group_name_H-M   'P 1'
#
loop_
_entity.id
_entity.type
_entity.pdbx_description
1 polymer ?
#
loop_
_entity_poly.entity_id
_entity_poly.type
_entity_poly.pdbx_seq_one_letter_code
_entity_poly.pdbx_strand_id
1 'polypeptide(L)'
;MSQDIDYTRITQQHVLDAVKKIEDESITLEPSTKFDVVINGKSYPPKEIMRYANLLANGVKEWSLSGGEPTNRYLKAWGFEIVGKDEAPKAVTEYELTGNVFKLGCFWGTGNPNSFYEMIKSRSIVIGVNHKLYRPGDLVIITEGFTVYAIAKVISETTTVTDDPGLEIEFAKYQIEYDDYVNTAQAEWYELEKDDIFEYSERKGICRVNNYHIRNLALNLWKDRFINYWIFQGDPTEFDFGRAVHDDVLYDWTVTAHKDKIKTGDKVILWLTGKRAGCYALARITSPPEEKDNSPDSHLWKNEPKASLKAGIELTHALTGNPLLWQKIKDTNGLEEMKVGHRGTNFSATKKQYKILLNMVEKANQNMSAKIDLFINTILYGPPGTGKTYRLNEYKDEYFTDRGVSISPEDALRNKVPSFPLWKVLAAVIHASKEPIGITELIQHPLVSAKLNPANKTDPYNQIWNSLHSYADDDSTQLDNSLRRSIKLFHKEDKNKWTIAEDKVTELSDIIGQEIIDIATNPLTAPVRDVTSKTRFNFITFHQKYSYEDFIEGIKPVLKDDEFDDVGDGNLQFELKKGIFYNSCLEALRLADYETFNECYSDSVINRNSKFEAAKNLPSKQFALFIDEINRANISAVFGELITLLEDDKRIGEENEMWIELPYSNEKFCVPPNLYVIGTMNTADRSIALLDIALRRRFEFKALYPEYQEGQWWAALLEALNAAIYNWKKNPDFFIGHAFFINKQPADLTRILNTKIIPLLYEYCQNNTDAVKKILSDAGVNTKPTGIKENFQIVAE
;
A
#
# COMPACT_ATOMS: atom_id res chain seq x y z
N MET A 1 -51.33 41.65 26.36
CA MET A 1 -51.51 40.29 26.91
C MET A 1 -50.17 39.59 26.75
N SER A 2 -49.41 39.41 27.82
CA SER A 2 -48.22 38.55 27.77
C SER A 2 -48.73 37.13 27.56
N GLN A 3 -48.36 36.49 26.45
CA GLN A 3 -48.53 35.05 26.33
C GLN A 3 -47.57 34.43 27.36
N ASP A 4 -48.12 33.78 28.39
CA ASP A 4 -47.30 32.96 29.28
C ASP A 4 -46.61 31.91 28.42
N ILE A 5 -45.28 31.96 28.38
CA ILE A 5 -44.48 31.02 27.58
C ILE A 5 -44.61 29.66 28.25
N ASP A 6 -45.32 28.74 27.59
CA ASP A 6 -45.43 27.35 28.04
C ASP A 6 -44.14 26.60 27.71
N TYR A 7 -43.21 26.63 28.67
CA TYR A 7 -41.91 25.98 28.59
C TYR A 7 -42.00 24.44 28.48
N THR A 8 -43.16 23.84 28.75
CA THR A 8 -43.34 22.37 28.69
C THR A 8 -43.43 21.83 27.26
N ARG A 9 -43.68 22.69 26.27
CA ARG A 9 -43.76 22.33 24.84
C ARG A 9 -42.41 22.23 24.14
N ILE A 10 -41.37 22.78 24.77
CA ILE A 10 -40.02 22.73 24.21
C ILE A 10 -39.43 21.37 24.55
N THR A 11 -38.80 20.74 23.56
CA THR A 11 -38.28 19.37 23.66
C THR A 11 -36.82 19.36 23.21
N GLN A 12 -36.12 18.27 23.50
CA GLN A 12 -34.76 18.02 23.00
C GLN A 12 -34.65 18.19 21.46
N GLN A 13 -35.66 17.71 20.72
CA GLN A 13 -35.68 17.83 19.26
C GLN A 13 -35.74 19.30 18.79
N HIS A 14 -36.53 20.15 19.46
CA HIS A 14 -36.58 21.58 19.14
C HIS A 14 -35.22 22.29 19.35
N VAL A 15 -34.40 21.81 20.29
CA VAL A 15 -33.03 22.30 20.50
C VAL A 15 -32.12 21.86 19.36
N LEU A 16 -32.21 20.60 18.91
CA LEU A 16 -31.45 20.09 17.77
C LEU A 16 -31.84 20.77 16.45
N ASP A 17 -33.14 20.96 16.22
CA ASP A 17 -33.67 21.65 15.04
C ASP A 17 -33.29 23.13 15.03
N ALA A 18 -33.21 23.75 16.22
CA ALA A 18 -32.70 25.11 16.37
C ALA A 18 -31.23 25.21 15.93
N VAL A 19 -30.38 24.27 16.36
CA VAL A 19 -28.97 24.21 15.92
C VAL A 19 -28.89 24.01 14.42
N LYS A 20 -29.64 23.05 13.87
CA LYS A 20 -29.69 22.80 12.42
C LYS A 20 -30.09 24.05 11.63
N LYS A 21 -31.15 24.74 12.07
CA LYS A 21 -31.60 26.00 11.45
C LYS A 21 -30.52 27.09 11.53
N ILE A 22 -29.84 27.23 12.67
CA ILE A 22 -28.77 28.20 12.86
C ILE A 22 -27.59 27.92 11.91
N GLU A 23 -27.24 26.65 11.71
CA GLU A 23 -26.15 26.26 10.82
C GLU A 23 -26.52 26.38 9.34
N ASP A 24 -27.69 25.86 8.95
CA ASP A 24 -28.20 25.90 7.57
C ASP A 24 -28.36 27.35 7.07
N GLU A 25 -28.84 28.25 7.94
CA GLU A 25 -29.04 29.68 7.63
C GLU A 25 -27.84 30.56 8.02
N SER A 26 -26.74 29.98 8.54
CA SER A 26 -25.53 30.69 8.98
C SER A 26 -25.82 31.89 9.91
N ILE A 27 -26.72 31.69 10.86
CA ILE A 27 -27.20 32.72 11.79
C ILE A 27 -26.10 33.08 12.79
N THR A 28 -25.83 34.38 12.95
CA THR A 28 -24.93 34.89 13.99
C THR A 28 -25.63 34.93 15.36
N LEU A 29 -25.04 34.30 16.38
CA LEU A 29 -25.59 34.23 17.74
C LEU A 29 -24.92 35.22 18.69
N GLU A 30 -25.67 35.71 19.68
CA GLU A 30 -25.10 36.47 20.80
C GLU A 30 -24.25 35.54 21.70
N PRO A 31 -22.96 35.83 21.93
CA PRO A 31 -22.10 34.95 22.71
C PRO A 31 -22.54 34.87 24.18
N SER A 32 -22.37 33.69 24.79
CA SER A 32 -22.60 33.51 26.23
C SER A 32 -21.47 34.14 27.06
N THR A 33 -21.75 34.47 28.33
CA THR A 33 -20.76 35.07 29.23
C THR A 33 -20.08 34.08 30.18
N LYS A 34 -20.73 32.95 30.52
CA LYS A 34 -20.22 32.02 31.55
C LYS A 34 -20.29 30.55 31.16
N PHE A 35 -21.32 30.14 30.42
CA PHE A 35 -21.58 28.74 30.10
C PHE A 35 -21.94 28.58 28.64
N ASP A 36 -21.40 27.55 28.00
CA ASP A 36 -21.81 27.08 26.68
C ASP A 36 -22.49 25.72 26.78
N VAL A 37 -23.40 25.43 25.85
CA VAL A 37 -23.99 24.11 25.67
C VAL A 37 -23.29 23.42 24.51
N VAL A 38 -22.83 22.19 24.73
CA VAL A 38 -22.19 21.39 23.68
C VAL A 38 -23.26 20.57 22.97
N ILE A 39 -23.41 20.81 21.67
CA ILE A 39 -24.36 20.09 20.81
C ILE A 39 -23.58 19.66 19.57
N ASN A 40 -23.54 18.35 19.28
CA ASN A 40 -22.78 17.77 18.17
C ASN A 40 -21.30 18.20 18.14
N GLY A 41 -20.66 18.30 19.31
CA GLY A 41 -19.25 18.67 19.45
C GLY A 41 -18.94 20.16 19.25
N LYS A 42 -19.96 21.01 19.03
CA LYS A 42 -19.80 22.47 18.94
C LYS A 42 -20.43 23.16 20.14
N SER A 43 -19.81 24.25 20.59
CA SER A 43 -20.27 25.06 21.70
C SER A 43 -21.22 26.16 21.23
N TYR A 44 -22.39 26.25 21.85
CA TYR A 44 -23.39 27.28 21.56
C TYR A 44 -23.80 28.03 22.82
N PRO A 45 -24.24 29.30 22.69
CA PRO A 45 -24.80 30.05 23.80
C PRO A 45 -26.15 29.45 24.25
N PRO A 46 -26.30 28.97 25.50
CA PRO A 46 -27.49 28.24 25.97
C PRO A 46 -28.79 29.04 25.79
N LYS A 47 -28.74 30.34 26.07
CA LYS A 47 -29.91 31.23 25.98
C LYS A 47 -30.36 31.46 24.53
N GLU A 48 -29.41 31.56 23.61
CA GLU A 48 -29.72 31.74 22.19
C GLU A 48 -30.37 30.49 21.61
N ILE A 49 -29.80 29.33 21.91
CA ILE A 49 -30.38 28.05 21.51
C ILE A 49 -31.81 27.92 22.03
N MET A 50 -32.06 28.28 23.29
CA MET A 50 -33.41 28.22 23.85
C MET A 50 -34.39 29.22 23.23
N ARG A 51 -33.93 30.40 22.78
CA ARG A 51 -34.78 31.35 22.02
C ARG A 51 -35.21 30.76 20.68
N TYR A 52 -34.31 30.08 19.97
CA TYR A 52 -34.63 29.44 18.69
C TYR A 52 -35.45 28.17 18.88
N ALA A 53 -35.20 27.39 19.93
CA ALA A 53 -36.02 26.24 20.28
C ALA A 53 -37.45 26.67 20.64
N ASN A 54 -37.61 27.78 21.36
CA ASN A 54 -38.93 28.34 21.66
C ASN A 54 -39.63 28.91 20.41
N LEU A 55 -38.87 29.50 19.48
CA LEU A 55 -39.41 29.93 18.19
C LEU A 55 -39.98 28.73 17.41
N LEU A 56 -39.29 27.60 17.41
CA LEU A 56 -39.76 26.39 16.72
C LEU A 56 -40.95 25.73 17.44
N ALA A 57 -40.93 25.68 18.78
CA ALA A 57 -41.98 25.02 19.55
C ALA A 57 -43.27 25.85 19.69
N ASN A 58 -43.13 27.16 19.88
CA ASN A 58 -44.22 28.05 20.27
C ASN A 58 -44.41 29.24 19.30
N GLY A 59 -43.60 29.36 18.26
CA GLY A 59 -43.68 30.46 17.29
C GLY A 59 -43.15 31.80 17.79
N VAL A 60 -42.55 31.84 19.00
CA VAL A 60 -42.07 33.07 19.64
C VAL A 60 -40.58 32.98 19.94
N LYS A 61 -39.80 33.91 19.38
CA LYS A 61 -38.34 34.00 19.59
C LYS A 61 -37.99 34.76 20.87
N GLU A 62 -38.52 34.32 22.01
CA GLU A 62 -38.23 34.90 23.31
C GLU A 62 -37.84 33.82 24.33
N TRP A 63 -37.00 34.18 25.29
CA TRP A 63 -36.65 33.31 26.42
C TRP A 63 -36.57 34.18 27.67
N SER A 64 -37.58 34.09 28.54
CA SER A 64 -37.72 35.01 29.68
C SER A 64 -36.86 34.61 30.89
N LEU A 65 -36.34 33.37 30.91
CA LEU A 65 -35.41 32.93 31.95
C LEU A 65 -34.02 33.58 31.76
N SER A 66 -33.36 33.86 32.88
CA SER A 66 -31.99 34.37 32.88
C SER A 66 -31.00 33.29 32.42
N GLY A 67 -29.87 33.75 31.86
CA GLY A 67 -28.77 32.85 31.50
C GLY A 67 -28.14 32.20 32.73
N GLY A 68 -27.45 31.07 32.54
CA GLY A 68 -26.92 30.25 33.63
C GLY A 68 -27.92 29.16 34.07
N GLU A 69 -27.89 28.78 35.35
CA GLU A 69 -28.64 27.62 35.86
C GLU A 69 -30.15 27.60 35.53
N PRO A 70 -30.89 28.72 35.54
CA PRO A 70 -32.30 28.74 35.15
C PRO A 70 -32.56 28.28 33.71
N THR A 71 -31.63 28.53 32.79
CA THR A 71 -31.68 28.04 31.41
C THR A 71 -31.03 26.65 31.29
N ASN A 72 -29.87 26.47 31.93
CA ASN A 72 -29.06 25.25 31.83
C ASN A 72 -29.78 24.01 32.39
N ARG A 73 -30.66 24.16 33.40
CA ARG A 73 -31.42 23.03 33.95
C ARG A 73 -32.26 22.28 32.91
N TYR A 74 -32.80 23.00 31.91
CA TYR A 74 -33.62 22.40 30.86
C TYR A 74 -32.75 21.62 29.87
N LEU A 75 -31.63 22.23 29.46
CA LEU A 75 -30.66 21.59 28.57
C LEU A 75 -30.03 20.34 29.22
N LYS A 76 -29.65 20.42 30.50
CA LYS A 76 -29.17 19.25 31.27
C LYS A 76 -30.23 18.15 31.37
N ALA A 77 -31.49 18.52 31.63
CA ALA A 77 -32.59 17.55 31.70
C ALA A 77 -32.86 16.87 30.34
N TRP A 78 -32.49 17.50 29.23
CA TRP A 78 -32.53 16.92 27.88
C TRP A 78 -31.19 16.30 27.45
N GLY A 79 -30.28 16.03 28.39
CA GLY A 79 -29.04 15.32 28.13
C GLY A 79 -27.94 16.13 27.46
N PHE A 80 -28.07 17.45 27.34
CA PHE A 80 -27.01 18.30 26.79
C PHE A 80 -25.98 18.68 27.84
N GLU A 81 -24.70 18.59 27.45
CA GLU A 81 -23.58 18.99 28.30
C GLU A 81 -23.48 20.51 28.36
N ILE A 82 -23.28 21.03 29.58
CA ILE A 82 -23.04 22.46 29.83
C ILE A 82 -21.60 22.61 30.33
N VAL A 83 -20.79 23.35 29.58
CA VAL A 83 -19.39 23.63 29.90
C VAL A 83 -19.23 25.06 30.40
N GLY A 84 -18.48 25.26 31.48
CA GLY A 84 -18.07 26.59 31.93
C GLY A 84 -16.94 27.13 31.06
N LYS A 85 -16.92 28.43 30.73
CA LYS A 85 -15.84 29.02 29.92
C LYS A 85 -14.46 29.00 30.60
N ASP A 86 -14.42 28.82 31.92
CA ASP A 86 -13.19 28.68 32.72
C ASP A 86 -12.81 27.21 33.00
N GLU A 87 -13.64 26.26 32.56
CA GLU A 87 -13.34 24.84 32.61
C GLU A 87 -12.87 24.42 31.21
N ALA A 88 -11.62 23.95 31.08
CA ALA A 88 -11.22 23.27 29.86
C ALA A 88 -12.27 22.18 29.56
N PRO A 89 -12.80 22.08 28.32
CA PRO A 89 -13.84 21.12 28.02
C PRO A 89 -13.38 19.76 28.51
N LYS A 90 -14.15 19.14 29.41
CA LYS A 90 -13.90 17.75 29.77
C LYS A 90 -13.89 16.99 28.45
N ALA A 91 -12.78 16.31 28.18
CA ALA A 91 -12.69 15.44 27.03
C ALA A 91 -13.95 14.58 27.04
N VAL A 92 -14.81 14.74 26.02
CA VAL A 92 -15.72 13.67 25.63
C VAL A 92 -14.81 12.46 25.57
N THR A 93 -15.04 11.46 26.43
CA THR A 93 -14.32 10.19 26.29
C THR A 93 -14.70 9.67 24.92
N GLU A 94 -13.88 9.99 23.91
CA GLU A 94 -13.95 9.39 22.59
C GLU A 94 -13.59 7.94 22.80
N TYR A 95 -14.60 7.13 23.08
CA TYR A 95 -14.43 5.70 23.08
C TYR A 95 -14.02 5.31 21.66
N GLU A 96 -12.80 4.81 21.51
CA GLU A 96 -12.35 4.22 20.25
C GLU A 96 -13.30 3.08 19.85
N LEU A 97 -13.36 2.80 18.54
CA LEU A 97 -14.18 1.70 18.07
C LEU A 97 -13.63 0.39 18.62
N THR A 98 -14.46 -0.39 19.31
CA THR A 98 -14.08 -1.70 19.85
C THR A 98 -13.88 -2.76 18.75
N GLY A 99 -14.35 -2.45 17.53
CA GLY A 99 -14.43 -3.40 16.41
C GLY A 99 -15.63 -4.35 16.48
N ASN A 100 -16.42 -4.31 17.56
CA ASN A 100 -17.67 -5.06 17.64
C ASN A 100 -18.77 -4.36 16.85
N VAL A 101 -19.54 -5.16 16.13
CA VAL A 101 -20.76 -4.70 15.46
C VAL A 101 -21.91 -5.59 15.91
N PHE A 102 -23.02 -4.98 16.29
CA PHE A 102 -24.27 -5.62 16.64
C PHE A 102 -25.36 -5.23 15.66
N LYS A 103 -26.39 -6.06 15.52
CA LYS A 103 -27.61 -5.76 14.78
C LYS A 103 -28.70 -5.44 15.77
N LEU A 104 -29.43 -4.35 15.54
CA LEU A 104 -30.68 -4.02 16.20
C LEU A 104 -31.80 -4.01 15.14
N GLY A 105 -32.67 -5.02 15.19
CA GLY A 105 -33.88 -5.04 14.36
C GLY A 105 -34.97 -4.16 14.95
N CYS A 106 -35.62 -3.33 14.14
CA CYS A 106 -36.63 -2.37 14.59
C CYS A 106 -38.07 -2.89 14.56
N PHE A 107 -38.28 -4.19 14.30
CA PHE A 107 -39.61 -4.79 14.31
C PHE A 107 -40.02 -5.22 15.74
N TRP A 108 -40.39 -4.23 16.57
CA TRP A 108 -40.87 -4.40 17.95
C TRP A 108 -42.33 -3.90 18.08
N GLY A 109 -43.09 -4.43 19.05
CA GLY A 109 -44.50 -4.08 19.27
C GLY A 109 -45.48 -4.74 18.29
N THR A 110 -46.61 -4.08 17.99
CA THR A 110 -47.71 -4.62 17.12
C THR A 110 -47.38 -4.67 15.62
N GLY A 111 -46.13 -4.41 15.22
CA GLY A 111 -45.68 -4.55 13.84
C GLY A 111 -45.98 -3.35 12.93
N ASN A 112 -46.15 -2.15 13.49
CA ASN A 112 -46.29 -0.92 12.71
C ASN A 112 -44.89 -0.41 12.32
N PRO A 113 -44.51 -0.39 11.03
CA PRO A 113 -43.10 -0.25 10.62
C PRO A 113 -42.43 1.09 10.96
N ASN A 114 -43.17 2.15 11.33
CA ASN A 114 -42.59 3.49 11.48
C ASN A 114 -42.57 4.03 12.93
N SER A 115 -42.82 3.21 13.94
CA SER A 115 -43.02 3.72 15.31
C SER A 115 -41.78 3.61 16.21
N PHE A 116 -41.01 2.52 16.07
CA PHE A 116 -39.88 2.23 16.94
C PHE A 116 -38.55 2.82 16.45
N TYR A 117 -38.26 2.71 15.16
CA TYR A 117 -37.04 3.30 14.57
C TYR A 117 -36.95 4.80 14.85
N GLU A 118 -38.04 5.53 14.59
CA GLU A 118 -38.13 6.98 14.85
C GLU A 118 -38.02 7.31 16.35
N MET A 119 -38.55 6.45 17.24
CA MET A 119 -38.43 6.63 18.68
C MET A 119 -36.97 6.55 19.14
N ILE A 120 -36.25 5.46 18.81
CA ILE A 120 -34.85 5.30 19.24
C ILE A 120 -33.93 6.33 18.59
N LYS A 121 -34.23 6.73 17.34
CA LYS A 121 -33.52 7.79 16.62
C LYS A 121 -33.70 9.15 17.28
N SER A 122 -34.94 9.58 17.56
CA SER A 122 -35.23 10.89 18.19
C SER A 122 -34.60 11.04 19.58
N ARG A 123 -34.40 9.93 20.28
CA ARG A 123 -33.73 9.88 21.60
C ARG A 123 -32.22 9.64 21.51
N SER A 124 -31.67 9.37 20.31
CA SER A 124 -30.27 9.00 20.09
C SER A 124 -29.80 7.83 20.96
N ILE A 125 -30.63 6.78 21.04
CA ILE A 125 -30.35 5.58 21.86
C ILE A 125 -30.29 4.31 21.02
N VAL A 126 -29.64 3.28 21.56
CA VAL A 126 -29.75 1.89 21.09
C VAL A 126 -30.26 0.99 22.21
N ILE A 127 -30.91 -0.12 21.85
CA ILE A 127 -31.50 -1.06 22.82
C ILE A 127 -30.76 -2.39 22.76
N GLY A 128 -30.42 -2.90 23.95
CA GLY A 128 -29.75 -4.17 24.21
C GLY A 128 -30.58 -5.06 25.14
N VAL A 129 -30.10 -6.27 25.42
CA VAL A 129 -30.69 -7.20 26.41
C VAL A 129 -29.60 -7.73 27.34
N ASN A 130 -29.92 -8.12 28.59
CA ASN A 130 -28.93 -8.44 29.65
C ASN A 130 -27.81 -9.43 29.24
N HIS A 131 -28.06 -10.34 28.29
CA HIS A 131 -27.06 -11.31 27.82
C HIS A 131 -26.25 -10.83 26.60
N LYS A 132 -26.49 -9.60 26.14
CA LYS A 132 -25.87 -8.91 24.99
C LYS A 132 -25.81 -7.40 25.28
N LEU A 133 -25.06 -7.03 26.31
CA LEU A 133 -24.81 -5.63 26.64
C LEU A 133 -23.83 -5.02 25.65
N TYR A 134 -24.13 -3.80 25.22
CA TYR A 134 -23.20 -3.00 24.46
C TYR A 134 -22.18 -2.37 25.39
N ARG A 135 -20.99 -2.12 24.85
CA ARG A 135 -19.96 -1.32 25.51
C ARG A 135 -19.81 0.00 24.76
N PRO A 136 -19.40 1.07 25.45
CA PRO A 136 -18.95 2.28 24.76
C PRO A 136 -17.90 1.94 23.68
N GLY A 137 -18.11 2.46 22.47
CA GLY A 137 -17.28 2.17 21.29
C GLY A 137 -17.78 1.03 20.39
N ASP A 138 -18.76 0.22 20.81
CA ASP A 138 -19.42 -0.76 19.94
C ASP A 138 -20.26 -0.06 18.85
N LEU A 139 -20.34 -0.66 17.66
CA LEU A 139 -21.28 -0.23 16.62
C LEU A 139 -22.54 -1.10 16.61
N VAL A 140 -23.66 -0.50 16.22
CA VAL A 140 -24.95 -1.14 16.08
C VAL A 140 -25.51 -0.80 14.70
N ILE A 141 -25.65 -1.77 13.81
CA ILE A 141 -26.40 -1.62 12.55
C ILE A 141 -27.89 -1.76 12.83
N ILE A 142 -28.68 -0.84 12.28
CA ILE A 142 -30.09 -0.68 12.60
C ILE A 142 -30.92 -1.05 11.39
N THR A 143 -31.80 -2.04 11.56
CA THR A 143 -32.46 -2.72 10.44
C THR A 143 -33.96 -2.68 10.51
N GLU A 144 -34.64 -2.38 9.40
CA GLU A 144 -36.05 -2.74 9.20
C GLU A 144 -36.10 -3.97 8.28
N GLY A 145 -36.62 -5.08 8.80
CA GLY A 145 -36.51 -6.38 8.13
C GLY A 145 -35.05 -6.83 7.97
N PHE A 146 -34.60 -6.98 6.74
CA PHE A 146 -33.21 -7.31 6.41
C PHE A 146 -32.40 -6.08 5.99
N THR A 147 -33.04 -4.94 5.77
CA THR A 147 -32.39 -3.75 5.22
C THR A 147 -31.82 -2.90 6.33
N VAL A 148 -30.54 -2.53 6.22
CA VAL A 148 -29.82 -1.68 7.16
C VAL A 148 -29.93 -0.23 6.70
N TYR A 149 -30.50 0.62 7.55
CA TYR A 149 -30.74 2.04 7.25
C TYR A 149 -29.83 2.99 8.01
N ALA A 150 -29.29 2.57 9.15
CA ALA A 150 -28.40 3.39 9.96
C ALA A 150 -27.36 2.54 10.69
N ILE A 151 -26.30 3.21 11.13
CA ILE A 151 -25.27 2.69 12.02
C ILE A 151 -25.24 3.62 13.24
N ALA A 152 -25.14 3.08 14.44
CA ALA A 152 -25.02 3.87 15.66
C ALA A 152 -23.82 3.40 16.49
N LYS A 153 -23.02 4.34 17.02
CA LYS A 153 -21.90 4.06 17.92
C LYS A 153 -22.32 4.32 19.35
N VAL A 154 -22.15 3.34 20.22
CA VAL A 154 -22.47 3.45 21.64
C VAL A 154 -21.47 4.38 22.33
N ILE A 155 -21.95 5.33 23.11
CA ILE A 155 -21.13 6.37 23.77
C ILE A 155 -21.32 6.42 25.29
N SER A 156 -22.13 5.52 25.84
CA SER A 156 -22.38 5.41 27.29
C SER A 156 -22.48 3.95 27.73
N GLU A 157 -22.33 3.72 29.02
CA GLU A 157 -22.71 2.45 29.64
C GLU A 157 -24.22 2.20 29.49
N THR A 158 -24.62 0.92 29.55
CA THR A 158 -26.02 0.51 29.44
C THR A 158 -26.76 0.68 30.77
N THR A 159 -28.00 1.17 30.72
CA THR A 159 -28.94 1.25 31.86
C THR A 159 -30.22 0.46 31.56
N THR A 160 -30.91 -0.08 32.56
CA THR A 160 -32.18 -0.77 32.33
C THR A 160 -33.25 0.24 31.92
N VAL A 161 -34.24 -0.19 31.13
CA VAL A 161 -35.37 0.67 30.76
C VAL A 161 -36.17 1.11 32.00
N THR A 162 -36.28 0.24 33.00
CA THR A 162 -37.01 0.48 34.26
C THR A 162 -36.34 1.52 35.17
N ASP A 163 -35.05 1.83 34.93
CA ASP A 163 -34.35 2.91 35.64
C ASP A 163 -34.59 4.31 35.03
N ASP A 164 -35.26 4.40 33.86
CA ASP A 164 -35.61 5.66 33.18
C ASP A 164 -37.14 5.79 32.97
N PRO A 165 -37.83 6.50 33.88
CA PRO A 165 -39.29 6.72 33.80
C PRO A 165 -39.73 7.42 32.50
N GLY A 166 -38.85 8.15 31.83
CA GLY A 166 -39.13 8.80 30.56
C GLY A 166 -39.19 7.81 29.39
N LEU A 167 -38.41 6.73 29.45
CA LEU A 167 -38.43 5.64 28.47
C LEU A 167 -39.61 4.69 28.71
N GLU A 168 -39.99 4.45 29.96
CA GLU A 168 -41.18 3.65 30.29
C GLU A 168 -42.46 4.17 29.61
N ILE A 169 -42.65 5.49 29.62
CA ILE A 169 -43.80 6.16 28.99
C ILE A 169 -43.77 6.00 27.46
N GLU A 170 -42.61 6.14 26.83
CA GLU A 170 -42.48 5.99 25.38
C GLU A 170 -42.67 4.53 24.96
N PHE A 171 -42.07 3.58 25.69
CA PHE A 171 -42.24 2.16 25.39
C PHE A 171 -43.70 1.74 25.54
N ALA A 172 -44.41 2.25 26.56
CA ALA A 172 -45.85 2.05 26.71
C ALA A 172 -46.65 2.69 25.55
N LYS A 173 -46.31 3.93 25.14
CA LYS A 173 -46.94 4.63 24.01
C LYS A 173 -46.78 3.88 22.69
N TYR A 174 -45.63 3.24 22.48
CA TYR A 174 -45.32 2.47 21.27
C TYR A 174 -45.65 0.97 21.41
N GLN A 175 -46.23 0.54 22.53
CA GLN A 175 -46.60 -0.84 22.84
C GLN A 175 -45.41 -1.83 22.71
N ILE A 176 -44.24 -1.39 23.14
CA ILE A 176 -43.02 -2.21 23.15
C ILE A 176 -42.98 -2.93 24.49
N GLU A 177 -42.85 -4.26 24.47
CA GLU A 177 -42.68 -5.06 25.68
C GLU A 177 -41.28 -4.85 26.26
N TYR A 178 -41.19 -4.49 27.54
CA TYR A 178 -39.95 -4.34 28.28
C TYR A 178 -40.11 -4.84 29.72
N ASP A 179 -38.96 -5.20 30.31
CA ASP A 179 -38.81 -5.65 31.70
C ASP A 179 -37.34 -5.34 32.10
N ASP A 180 -36.90 -5.75 33.29
CA ASP A 180 -35.55 -5.54 33.84
C ASP A 180 -34.42 -6.17 33.01
N TYR A 181 -34.75 -6.90 31.94
CA TYR A 181 -33.78 -7.46 31.01
C TYR A 181 -33.48 -6.61 29.77
N VAL A 182 -34.23 -5.53 29.53
CA VAL A 182 -34.05 -4.62 28.39
C VAL A 182 -33.22 -3.43 28.85
N ASN A 183 -32.14 -3.14 28.11
CA ASN A 183 -31.24 -2.05 28.42
C ASN A 183 -31.18 -1.03 27.29
N THR A 184 -30.86 0.20 27.62
CA THR A 184 -30.62 1.28 26.68
C THR A 184 -29.21 1.85 26.87
N ALA A 185 -28.64 2.40 25.80
CA ALA A 185 -27.43 3.19 25.86
C ALA A 185 -27.55 4.37 24.89
N GLN A 186 -26.93 5.50 25.23
CA GLN A 186 -26.77 6.63 24.33
C GLN A 186 -25.86 6.24 23.18
N ALA A 187 -26.18 6.71 21.99
CA ALA A 187 -25.43 6.42 20.78
C ALA A 187 -25.37 7.62 19.83
N GLU A 188 -24.24 7.77 19.14
CA GLU A 188 -24.10 8.64 17.98
C GLU A 188 -24.69 7.93 16.77
N TRP A 189 -25.57 8.57 16.00
CA TRP A 189 -26.25 7.95 14.86
C TRP A 189 -25.71 8.45 13.51
N TYR A 190 -25.59 7.54 12.55
CA TYR A 190 -25.29 7.81 11.16
C TYR A 190 -26.31 7.12 10.25
N GLU A 191 -27.18 7.91 9.61
CA GLU A 191 -28.11 7.40 8.61
C GLU A 191 -27.41 7.18 7.27
N LEU A 192 -27.62 6.01 6.68
CA LEU A 192 -26.98 5.63 5.44
C LEU A 192 -27.66 6.34 4.25
N GLU A 193 -26.84 6.83 3.33
CA GLU A 193 -27.32 7.29 2.04
C GLU A 193 -27.83 6.11 1.20
N LYS A 194 -28.68 6.39 0.21
CA LYS A 194 -29.32 5.37 -0.64
C LYS A 194 -28.34 4.35 -1.25
N ASP A 195 -27.14 4.81 -1.62
CA ASP A 195 -26.09 3.98 -2.24
C ASP A 195 -25.25 3.18 -1.22
N ASP A 196 -25.41 3.46 0.08
CA ASP A 196 -24.73 2.80 1.18
C ASP A 196 -25.67 1.89 1.99
N ILE A 197 -26.97 1.89 1.71
CA ILE A 197 -27.95 0.93 2.27
C ILE A 197 -27.61 -0.49 1.79
N PHE A 198 -27.60 -1.45 2.71
CA PHE A 198 -27.27 -2.86 2.42
C PHE A 198 -28.16 -3.83 3.21
N GLU A 199 -28.13 -5.12 2.86
CA GLU A 199 -28.94 -6.16 3.49
C GLU A 199 -28.14 -7.07 4.43
N TYR A 200 -28.78 -7.54 5.51
CA TYR A 200 -28.26 -8.49 6.50
C TYR A 200 -29.38 -9.44 7.00
N SER A 201 -29.32 -10.72 6.59
CA SER A 201 -30.47 -11.66 6.44
C SER A 201 -30.82 -12.55 7.66
N GLU A 202 -30.18 -12.37 8.79
CA GLU A 202 -30.17 -13.24 9.98
C GLU A 202 -31.43 -12.98 10.80
N ARG A 203 -32.03 -14.08 11.28
CA ARG A 203 -33.48 -14.16 11.38
C ARG A 203 -34.17 -13.52 12.59
N LYS A 204 -33.53 -13.17 13.72
CA LYS A 204 -34.25 -12.49 14.84
C LYS A 204 -33.41 -11.60 15.76
N GLY A 205 -33.94 -10.39 16.00
CA GLY A 205 -33.67 -9.54 17.17
C GLY A 205 -32.27 -8.94 17.25
N ILE A 206 -31.87 -8.61 18.48
CA ILE A 206 -30.54 -8.08 18.80
C ILE A 206 -29.51 -9.22 18.73
N CYS A 207 -28.51 -9.10 17.87
CA CYS A 207 -27.46 -10.12 17.74
C CYS A 207 -26.10 -9.50 17.40
N ARG A 208 -25.01 -10.22 17.73
CA ARG A 208 -23.68 -9.81 17.29
C ARG A 208 -23.51 -10.14 15.81
N VAL A 209 -22.98 -9.19 15.04
CA VAL A 209 -22.65 -9.37 13.62
C VAL A 209 -21.34 -10.15 13.54
N ASN A 210 -21.47 -11.46 13.31
CA ASN A 210 -20.33 -12.34 13.11
C ASN A 210 -19.91 -12.42 11.62
N ASN A 211 -20.76 -11.96 10.70
CA ASN A 211 -20.43 -11.87 9.29
C ASN A 211 -19.36 -10.77 9.09
N TYR A 212 -18.15 -11.20 8.72
CA TYR A 212 -17.00 -10.32 8.55
C TYR A 212 -17.25 -9.20 7.52
N HIS A 213 -17.88 -9.53 6.38
CA HIS A 213 -18.16 -8.54 5.33
C HIS A 213 -19.07 -7.44 5.85
N ILE A 214 -20.14 -7.81 6.54
CA ILE A 214 -21.12 -6.86 7.08
C ILE A 214 -20.53 -6.04 8.22
N ARG A 215 -19.74 -6.68 9.08
CA ARG A 215 -19.00 -6.02 10.17
C ARG A 215 -18.04 -4.95 9.62
N ASN A 216 -17.24 -5.30 8.63
CA ASN A 216 -16.27 -4.37 8.04
C ASN A 216 -16.94 -3.29 7.19
N LEU A 217 -17.99 -3.64 6.45
CA LEU A 217 -18.79 -2.66 5.73
C LEU A 217 -19.34 -1.61 6.70
N ALA A 218 -19.89 -2.03 7.85
CA ALA A 218 -20.37 -1.11 8.87
C ALA A 218 -19.24 -0.25 9.48
N LEU A 219 -18.09 -0.85 9.81
CA LEU A 219 -16.92 -0.11 10.33
C LEU A 219 -16.39 0.90 9.32
N ASN A 220 -16.33 0.56 8.04
CA ASN A 220 -15.85 1.43 6.98
C ASN A 220 -16.84 2.56 6.71
N LEU A 221 -18.14 2.26 6.58
CA LEU A 221 -19.19 3.27 6.44
C LEU A 221 -19.18 4.24 7.62
N TRP A 222 -18.96 3.73 8.84
CA TRP A 222 -18.82 4.57 10.02
C TRP A 222 -17.60 5.48 9.95
N LYS A 223 -16.43 4.97 9.56
CA LYS A 223 -15.21 5.78 9.41
C LYS A 223 -15.36 6.83 8.29
N ASP A 224 -16.00 6.45 7.20
CA ASP A 224 -16.14 7.27 5.99
C ASP A 224 -17.29 8.29 6.07
N ARG A 225 -18.09 8.26 7.15
CA ARG A 225 -19.34 9.05 7.28
C ARG A 225 -19.18 10.56 7.14
N PHE A 226 -17.97 11.07 7.34
CA PHE A 226 -17.66 12.49 7.25
C PHE A 226 -16.64 12.83 6.15
N ILE A 227 -16.33 11.89 5.25
CA ILE A 227 -15.42 12.16 4.13
C ILE A 227 -16.09 13.10 3.15
N ASN A 228 -15.43 14.23 2.86
CA ASN A 228 -15.86 15.12 1.80
C ASN A 228 -15.20 14.71 0.47
N TYR A 229 -15.87 15.08 -0.62
CA TYR A 229 -15.40 14.84 -1.98
C TYR A 229 -15.17 16.19 -2.66
N TRP A 230 -14.03 16.34 -3.32
CA TRP A 230 -13.59 17.61 -3.90
C TRP A 230 -13.20 17.43 -5.37
N ILE A 231 -13.39 18.49 -6.15
CA ILE A 231 -12.75 18.69 -7.46
C ILE A 231 -11.68 19.75 -7.26
N PHE A 232 -10.44 19.36 -7.51
CA PHE A 232 -9.29 20.25 -7.55
C PHE A 232 -8.97 20.53 -9.02
N GLN A 233 -9.28 21.75 -9.43
CA GLN A 233 -9.28 22.17 -10.82
C GLN A 233 -8.04 23.01 -11.14
N GLY A 234 -7.29 22.60 -12.16
CA GLY A 234 -6.11 23.29 -12.67
C GLY A 234 -6.29 23.81 -14.10
N ASP A 235 -5.62 24.91 -14.43
CA ASP A 235 -5.54 25.45 -15.79
C ASP A 235 -4.16 25.14 -16.41
N PRO A 236 -4.08 24.33 -17.48
CA PRO A 236 -2.83 24.01 -18.16
C PRO A 236 -2.06 25.22 -18.72
N THR A 237 -2.73 26.37 -18.87
CA THR A 237 -2.09 27.62 -19.30
C THR A 237 -1.36 28.33 -18.17
N GLU A 238 -1.68 28.04 -16.91
CA GLU A 238 -1.02 28.60 -15.72
C GLU A 238 -0.07 27.59 -15.04
N PHE A 239 -0.35 26.28 -15.11
CA PHE A 239 0.43 25.23 -14.45
C PHE A 239 0.65 24.00 -15.35
N ASP A 240 1.88 23.51 -15.47
CA ASP A 240 2.19 22.30 -16.25
C ASP A 240 1.90 21.01 -15.48
N PHE A 241 0.63 20.66 -15.38
CA PHE A 241 0.18 19.45 -14.67
C PHE A 241 0.75 18.15 -15.24
N GLY A 242 0.88 18.06 -16.57
CA GLY A 242 1.40 16.86 -17.23
C GLY A 242 2.83 16.58 -16.77
N ARG A 243 3.65 17.64 -16.71
CA ARG A 243 4.99 17.60 -16.16
C ARG A 243 5.01 17.44 -14.64
N ALA A 244 4.07 18.04 -13.90
CA ALA A 244 4.01 17.92 -12.45
C ALA A 244 3.74 16.50 -11.96
N VAL A 245 2.89 15.76 -12.67
CA VAL A 245 2.63 14.35 -12.37
C VAL A 245 3.72 13.44 -12.94
N HIS A 246 4.31 13.77 -14.09
CA HIS A 246 5.43 13.02 -14.66
C HIS A 246 6.71 13.14 -13.80
N ASP A 247 7.01 14.35 -13.33
CA ASP A 247 8.18 14.65 -12.50
C ASP A 247 7.91 14.36 -11.01
N ASP A 248 6.73 13.80 -10.69
CA ASP A 248 6.21 13.51 -9.34
C ASP A 248 6.43 14.65 -8.35
N VAL A 249 6.07 15.87 -8.70
CA VAL A 249 6.22 17.03 -7.80
C VAL A 249 4.89 17.48 -7.20
N LEU A 250 3.81 16.73 -7.44
CA LEU A 250 2.45 17.10 -7.05
C LEU A 250 2.07 16.54 -5.67
N TYR A 251 2.67 17.10 -4.62
CA TYR A 251 2.45 16.71 -3.22
C TYR A 251 1.43 17.59 -2.49
N ASP A 252 1.14 18.76 -3.06
CA ASP A 252 0.19 19.70 -2.51
C ASP A 252 -0.60 20.39 -3.63
N TRP A 253 -1.74 20.97 -3.27
CA TRP A 253 -2.59 21.67 -4.21
C TRP A 253 -3.09 22.98 -3.61
N THR A 254 -3.05 24.04 -4.42
CA THR A 254 -3.50 25.37 -4.01
C THR A 254 -5.00 25.37 -3.68
N VAL A 255 -5.33 25.89 -2.49
CA VAL A 255 -6.69 25.99 -1.98
C VAL A 255 -7.08 27.46 -1.86
N THR A 256 -8.02 27.89 -2.70
CA THR A 256 -8.54 29.26 -2.70
C THR A 256 -9.96 29.36 -2.13
N ALA A 257 -10.65 28.23 -1.96
CA ALA A 257 -11.99 28.14 -1.43
C ALA A 257 -12.18 26.90 -0.55
N HIS A 258 -13.17 26.94 0.35
CA HIS A 258 -13.54 25.82 1.22
C HIS A 258 -12.45 25.33 2.19
N LYS A 259 -11.47 26.18 2.53
CA LYS A 259 -10.32 25.81 3.37
C LYS A 259 -10.71 25.17 4.71
N ASP A 260 -11.76 25.68 5.36
CA ASP A 260 -12.21 25.21 6.68
C ASP A 260 -12.97 23.87 6.63
N LYS A 261 -13.25 23.36 5.42
CA LYS A 261 -13.99 22.11 5.20
C LYS A 261 -13.10 20.97 4.67
N ILE A 262 -11.95 21.29 4.10
CA ILE A 262 -11.01 20.30 3.56
C ILE A 262 -10.20 19.70 4.72
N LYS A 263 -10.22 18.38 4.85
CA LYS A 263 -9.53 17.65 5.93
C LYS A 263 -8.89 16.36 5.46
N THR A 264 -7.95 15.86 6.24
CA THR A 264 -7.27 14.59 5.97
C THR A 264 -8.28 13.45 5.79
N GLY A 265 -8.05 12.63 4.76
CA GLY A 265 -8.94 11.52 4.39
C GLY A 265 -9.97 11.88 3.33
N ASP A 266 -10.26 13.16 3.10
CA ASP A 266 -11.13 13.62 2.02
C ASP A 266 -10.63 13.12 0.64
N LYS A 267 -11.55 12.91 -0.29
CA LYS A 267 -11.26 12.39 -1.64
C LYS A 267 -11.26 13.50 -2.66
N VAL A 268 -10.33 13.45 -3.61
CA VAL A 268 -10.09 14.51 -4.59
C VAL A 268 -10.12 13.96 -6.01
N ILE A 269 -10.81 14.67 -6.90
CA ILE A 269 -10.79 14.51 -8.36
C ILE A 269 -9.91 15.62 -8.91
N LEU A 270 -8.75 15.29 -9.46
CA LEU A 270 -7.87 16.26 -10.10
C LEU A 270 -8.32 16.47 -11.55
N TRP A 271 -8.74 17.69 -11.84
CA TRP A 271 -9.41 18.07 -13.07
C TRP A 271 -8.64 19.17 -13.80
N LEU A 272 -8.44 19.03 -15.10
CA LEU A 272 -7.88 20.12 -15.92
C LEU A 272 -8.97 20.75 -16.78
N THR A 273 -8.86 22.06 -16.99
CA THR A 273 -9.74 22.83 -17.89
C THR A 273 -9.12 22.98 -19.29
N GLY A 274 -9.84 23.67 -20.19
CA GLY A 274 -9.37 23.96 -21.54
C GLY A 274 -9.73 22.90 -22.59
N LYS A 275 -8.96 22.83 -23.68
CA LYS A 275 -9.29 22.00 -24.87
C LYS A 275 -9.35 20.50 -24.55
N ARG A 276 -8.55 20.03 -23.59
CA ARG A 276 -8.54 18.65 -23.12
C ARG A 276 -9.08 18.55 -21.69
N ALA A 277 -10.19 19.24 -21.43
CA ALA A 277 -10.80 19.21 -20.10
C ALA A 277 -11.20 17.78 -19.70
N GLY A 278 -10.95 17.40 -18.46
CA GLY A 278 -11.21 16.04 -17.98
C GLY A 278 -10.57 15.75 -16.63
N CYS A 279 -10.80 14.53 -16.14
CA CYS A 279 -10.16 14.00 -14.95
C CYS A 279 -8.79 13.39 -15.32
N TYR A 280 -7.74 13.85 -14.64
CA TYR A 280 -6.35 13.43 -14.88
C TYR A 280 -5.76 12.64 -13.73
N ALA A 281 -6.35 12.68 -12.55
CA ALA A 281 -5.99 11.80 -11.44
C ALA A 281 -7.09 11.78 -10.37
N LEU A 282 -7.08 10.74 -9.54
CA LEU A 282 -7.81 10.67 -8.28
C LEU A 282 -6.82 10.68 -7.13
N ALA A 283 -7.14 11.39 -6.06
CA ALA A 283 -6.24 11.61 -4.93
C ALA A 283 -6.99 11.55 -3.58
N ARG A 284 -6.21 11.54 -2.49
CA ARG A 284 -6.70 11.76 -1.12
C ARG A 284 -5.97 12.95 -0.48
N ILE A 285 -6.65 13.65 0.41
CA ILE A 285 -6.03 14.70 1.23
C ILE A 285 -5.20 14.06 2.34
N THR A 286 -3.93 14.45 2.43
CA THR A 286 -2.98 13.98 3.47
C THR A 286 -2.81 14.99 4.59
N SER A 287 -2.90 16.29 4.28
CA SER A 287 -2.90 17.37 5.27
C SER A 287 -3.93 18.45 4.93
N PRO A 288 -4.54 19.11 5.94
CA PRO A 288 -5.42 20.25 5.71
C PRO A 288 -4.68 21.41 5.04
N PRO A 289 -5.40 22.44 4.53
CA PRO A 289 -4.78 23.60 3.90
C PRO A 289 -3.91 24.40 4.89
N GLU A 290 -2.61 24.54 4.58
CA GLU A 290 -1.62 25.26 5.38
C GLU A 290 -0.87 26.29 4.53
N GLU A 291 -0.35 27.36 5.13
CA GLU A 291 0.47 28.34 4.41
C GLU A 291 1.84 27.74 4.07
N LYS A 292 2.18 27.72 2.78
CA LYS A 292 3.46 27.23 2.26
C LYS A 292 4.01 28.18 1.20
N ASP A 293 5.24 28.63 1.43
CA ASP A 293 5.94 29.56 0.52
C ASP A 293 6.67 28.84 -0.62
N ASN A 294 7.04 27.57 -0.46
CA ASN A 294 7.78 26.79 -1.47
C ASN A 294 7.25 25.35 -1.56
N SER A 295 6.97 24.91 -2.78
CA SER A 295 6.64 23.52 -3.09
C SER A 295 7.51 23.01 -4.23
N PRO A 296 7.76 21.69 -4.33
CA PRO A 296 8.59 21.12 -5.40
C PRO A 296 8.10 21.45 -6.81
N ASP A 297 6.79 21.66 -6.99
CA ASP A 297 6.14 22.02 -8.24
C ASP A 297 6.22 23.52 -8.59
N SER A 298 6.75 24.38 -7.71
CA SER A 298 6.77 25.84 -7.90
C SER A 298 7.38 26.27 -9.24
N HIS A 299 8.35 25.52 -9.77
CA HIS A 299 9.00 25.78 -11.05
C HIS A 299 8.14 25.44 -12.29
N LEU A 300 7.00 24.77 -12.11
CA LEU A 300 6.06 24.39 -13.16
C LEU A 300 4.90 25.37 -13.33
N TRP A 301 4.84 26.36 -12.44
CA TRP A 301 3.92 27.50 -12.54
C TRP A 301 4.48 28.51 -13.55
N LYS A 302 3.66 28.89 -14.53
CA LYS A 302 4.02 29.86 -15.57
C LYS A 302 3.95 31.31 -15.08
N ASN A 303 3.28 31.54 -13.95
CA ASN A 303 3.17 32.81 -13.23
C ASN A 303 3.30 32.54 -11.72
N GLU A 304 3.69 33.53 -10.92
CA GLU A 304 3.73 33.37 -9.45
C GLU A 304 2.36 32.89 -8.90
N PRO A 305 2.33 31.85 -8.05
CA PRO A 305 1.08 31.34 -7.49
C PRO A 305 0.34 32.43 -6.71
N LYS A 306 -0.94 32.64 -7.00
CA LYS A 306 -1.75 33.71 -6.39
C LYS A 306 -2.15 33.48 -4.93
N ALA A 307 -1.90 32.29 -4.37
CA ALA A 307 -2.34 31.92 -3.02
C ALA A 307 -1.30 31.04 -2.31
N SER A 308 -1.05 31.34 -1.03
CA SER A 308 -0.10 30.65 -0.15
C SER A 308 -0.69 29.41 0.54
N LEU A 309 -2.02 29.25 0.55
CA LEU A 309 -2.69 28.13 1.21
C LEU A 309 -2.72 26.89 0.32
N LYS A 310 -2.12 25.80 0.79
CA LYS A 310 -2.02 24.53 0.07
C LYS A 310 -2.42 23.35 0.94
N ALA A 311 -3.23 22.44 0.40
CA ALA A 311 -3.55 21.17 1.05
C ALA A 311 -2.64 20.05 0.53
N GLY A 312 -2.15 19.19 1.41
CA GLY A 312 -1.37 18.01 1.02
C GLY A 312 -2.26 17.02 0.28
N ILE A 313 -1.76 16.49 -0.83
CA ILE A 313 -2.45 15.49 -1.65
C ILE A 313 -1.55 14.29 -1.92
N GLU A 314 -2.16 13.12 -2.07
CA GLU A 314 -1.51 11.91 -2.53
C GLU A 314 -2.34 11.29 -3.65
N LEU A 315 -1.68 11.05 -4.79
CA LEU A 315 -2.33 10.42 -5.94
C LEU A 315 -2.64 8.96 -5.63
N THR A 316 -3.92 8.61 -5.71
CA THR A 316 -4.37 7.22 -5.62
C THR A 316 -4.40 6.55 -6.99
N HIS A 317 -4.68 7.33 -8.04
CA HIS A 317 -4.74 6.86 -9.43
C HIS A 317 -4.31 7.99 -10.38
N ALA A 318 -3.22 7.81 -11.13
CA ALA A 318 -2.76 8.77 -12.13
C ALA A 318 -3.25 8.38 -13.53
N LEU A 319 -3.73 9.36 -14.32
CA LEU A 319 -4.29 9.16 -15.67
C LEU A 319 -3.55 9.99 -16.74
N THR A 320 -2.28 10.34 -16.50
CA THR A 320 -1.50 11.25 -17.35
C THR A 320 -1.38 10.82 -18.80
N GLY A 321 -1.33 9.51 -19.07
CA GLY A 321 -1.32 8.96 -20.42
C GLY A 321 -2.69 8.87 -21.11
N ASN A 322 -3.78 8.73 -20.34
CA ASN A 322 -5.13 8.53 -20.86
C ASN A 322 -6.21 9.12 -19.93
N PRO A 323 -6.35 10.47 -19.88
CA PRO A 323 -7.30 11.12 -18.98
C PRO A 323 -8.75 10.83 -19.39
N LEU A 324 -9.65 10.80 -18.40
CA LEU A 324 -11.08 10.71 -18.64
C LEU A 324 -11.59 12.08 -19.12
N LEU A 325 -11.52 12.30 -20.43
CA LEU A 325 -11.90 13.55 -21.07
C LEU A 325 -13.40 13.82 -20.91
N TRP A 326 -13.74 15.04 -20.49
CA TRP A 326 -15.11 15.48 -20.23
C TRP A 326 -16.05 15.23 -21.41
N GLN A 327 -15.58 15.50 -22.63
CA GLN A 327 -16.36 15.27 -23.85
C GLN A 327 -16.83 13.82 -24.01
N LYS A 328 -16.12 12.84 -23.43
CA LYS A 328 -16.45 11.41 -23.49
C LYS A 328 -17.31 10.95 -22.34
N ILE A 329 -17.24 11.60 -21.18
CA ILE A 329 -17.88 11.14 -19.94
C ILE A 329 -19.07 12.00 -19.50
N LYS A 330 -19.26 13.19 -20.06
CA LYS A 330 -20.32 14.15 -19.68
C LYS A 330 -21.74 13.59 -19.73
N ASP A 331 -21.99 12.62 -20.62
CA ASP A 331 -23.32 12.03 -20.82
C ASP A 331 -23.53 10.79 -19.93
N THR A 332 -22.63 10.54 -18.97
CA THR A 332 -22.74 9.43 -18.01
C THR A 332 -23.71 9.79 -16.90
N ASN A 333 -24.68 8.90 -16.66
CA ASN A 333 -25.66 9.05 -15.58
C ASN A 333 -24.99 9.23 -14.21
N GLY A 334 -25.23 10.36 -13.55
CA GLY A 334 -24.64 10.75 -12.26
C GLY A 334 -23.48 11.73 -12.34
N LEU A 335 -23.03 12.14 -13.53
CA LEU A 335 -22.00 13.17 -13.73
C LEU A 335 -22.56 14.51 -14.25
N GLU A 336 -23.86 14.63 -14.49
CA GLU A 336 -24.50 15.77 -15.18
C GLU A 336 -24.30 17.11 -14.45
N GLU A 337 -24.24 17.07 -13.12
CA GLU A 337 -24.12 18.24 -12.24
C GLU A 337 -22.69 18.45 -11.70
N MET A 338 -21.66 17.83 -12.31
CA MET A 338 -20.29 18.06 -11.89
C MET A 338 -19.90 19.54 -12.04
N LYS A 339 -19.37 20.12 -10.96
CA LYS A 339 -18.91 21.52 -10.91
C LYS A 339 -17.54 21.66 -11.58
N VAL A 340 -17.44 21.32 -12.85
CA VAL A 340 -16.22 21.35 -13.67
C VAL A 340 -16.28 22.45 -14.74
N GLY A 341 -15.17 23.12 -15.01
CA GLY A 341 -15.07 24.20 -15.99
C GLY A 341 -15.59 25.57 -15.50
N HIS A 342 -16.00 25.68 -14.24
CA HIS A 342 -16.37 26.97 -13.62
C HIS A 342 -15.12 27.77 -13.22
N ARG A 343 -15.30 29.09 -13.00
CA ARG A 343 -14.23 29.97 -12.52
C ARG A 343 -13.88 29.62 -11.06
N GLY A 344 -12.65 29.18 -10.81
CA GLY A 344 -12.17 28.77 -9.48
C GLY A 344 -11.28 27.50 -9.54
N THR A 345 -10.68 27.12 -8.40
CA THR A 345 -9.73 26.00 -8.31
C THR A 345 -10.18 24.85 -7.42
N ASN A 346 -11.14 25.05 -6.51
CA ASN A 346 -11.58 24.02 -5.57
C ASN A 346 -13.11 24.04 -5.50
N PHE A 347 -13.76 22.91 -5.78
CA PHE A 347 -15.22 22.77 -5.77
C PHE A 347 -15.62 21.50 -5.01
N SER A 348 -16.84 21.50 -4.45
CA SER A 348 -17.44 20.28 -3.88
C SER A 348 -17.79 19.28 -4.98
N ALA A 349 -17.52 18.00 -4.77
CA ALA A 349 -18.03 16.88 -5.54
C ALA A 349 -18.94 16.00 -4.68
N THR A 350 -19.64 15.05 -5.29
CA THR A 350 -20.42 14.04 -4.57
C THR A 350 -19.70 12.70 -4.52
N LYS A 351 -20.02 11.88 -3.50
CA LYS A 351 -19.56 10.50 -3.38
C LYS A 351 -19.87 9.68 -4.63
N LYS A 352 -21.07 9.84 -5.18
CA LYS A 352 -21.53 9.19 -6.41
C LYS A 352 -20.66 9.57 -7.61
N GLN A 353 -20.35 10.85 -7.81
CA GLN A 353 -19.48 11.32 -8.89
C GLN A 353 -18.08 10.69 -8.79
N TYR A 354 -17.49 10.69 -7.59
CA TYR A 354 -16.19 10.08 -7.35
C TYR A 354 -16.19 8.58 -7.65
N LYS A 355 -17.17 7.83 -7.13
CA LYS A 355 -17.31 6.37 -7.37
C LYS A 355 -17.46 6.05 -8.86
N ILE A 356 -18.22 6.83 -9.62
CA ILE A 356 -18.37 6.64 -11.08
C ILE A 356 -17.02 6.78 -11.78
N LEU A 357 -16.27 7.84 -11.48
CA LEU A 357 -14.96 8.07 -12.06
C LEU A 357 -13.96 6.99 -11.65
N LEU A 358 -13.94 6.59 -10.38
CA LEU A 358 -13.10 5.50 -9.88
C LEU A 358 -13.37 4.20 -10.66
N ASN A 359 -14.64 3.81 -10.79
CA ASN A 359 -15.02 2.61 -11.56
C ASN A 359 -14.59 2.71 -13.03
N MET A 360 -14.66 3.91 -13.64
CA MET A 360 -14.18 4.11 -15.01
C MET A 360 -12.67 3.99 -15.12
N VAL A 361 -11.92 4.51 -14.15
CA VAL A 361 -10.47 4.37 -14.06
C VAL A 361 -10.09 2.90 -13.88
N GLU A 362 -10.72 2.20 -12.96
CA GLU A 362 -10.48 0.78 -12.71
C GLU A 362 -10.81 -0.07 -13.93
N LYS A 363 -11.93 0.22 -14.63
CA LYS A 363 -12.27 -0.45 -15.90
C LYS A 363 -11.31 -0.10 -17.04
N ALA A 364 -10.85 1.15 -17.14
CA ALA A 364 -9.86 1.56 -18.12
C ALA A 364 -8.51 0.85 -17.86
N ASN A 365 -8.13 0.69 -16.59
CA ASN A 365 -6.96 -0.07 -16.16
C ASN A 365 -7.14 -1.58 -16.36
N GLN A 366 -8.33 -2.13 -16.18
CA GLN A 366 -8.65 -3.53 -16.53
C GLN A 366 -8.60 -3.78 -18.05
N ASN A 367 -9.01 -2.78 -18.86
CA ASN A 367 -8.91 -2.85 -20.31
C ASN A 367 -7.48 -2.54 -20.83
N MET A 368 -6.63 -1.87 -20.05
CA MET A 368 -5.19 -1.66 -20.34
C MET A 368 -4.28 -2.73 -19.72
N SER A 369 -4.74 -3.50 -18.73
CA SER A 369 -4.04 -4.68 -18.26
C SER A 369 -4.20 -5.77 -19.31
N ALA A 370 -3.21 -5.91 -20.18
CA ALA A 370 -2.94 -7.23 -20.72
C ALA A 370 -2.81 -8.15 -19.50
N LYS A 371 -3.80 -9.04 -19.30
CA LYS A 371 -3.67 -10.13 -18.34
C LYS A 371 -2.31 -10.77 -18.62
N ILE A 372 -1.43 -10.84 -17.61
CA ILE A 372 -0.11 -11.45 -17.78
C ILE A 372 -0.34 -12.83 -18.42
N ASP A 373 0.14 -13.03 -19.65
CA ASP A 373 -0.01 -14.28 -20.41
C ASP A 373 0.96 -15.37 -19.91
N LEU A 374 1.01 -15.52 -18.58
CA LEU A 374 1.84 -16.48 -17.86
C LEU A 374 1.09 -16.97 -16.62
N PHE A 375 1.29 -18.24 -16.33
CA PHE A 375 0.93 -18.80 -15.03
C PHE A 375 1.93 -18.33 -13.97
N ILE A 376 1.52 -18.31 -12.71
CA ILE A 376 2.35 -17.80 -11.60
C ILE A 376 3.67 -18.57 -11.47
N ASN A 377 3.72 -19.82 -11.89
CA ASN A 377 4.95 -20.58 -12.07
C ASN A 377 5.09 -20.98 -13.55
N THR A 378 6.03 -20.39 -14.28
CA THR A 378 6.24 -20.70 -15.70
C THR A 378 7.71 -20.98 -16.00
N ILE A 379 7.99 -22.00 -16.82
CA ILE A 379 9.31 -22.24 -17.40
C ILE A 379 9.22 -22.07 -18.92
N LEU A 380 9.95 -21.07 -19.44
CA LEU A 380 10.19 -20.89 -20.86
C LEU A 380 11.29 -21.84 -21.31
N TYR A 381 10.96 -22.82 -22.15
CA TYR A 381 11.93 -23.85 -22.53
C TYR A 381 12.09 -23.99 -24.04
N GLY A 382 13.26 -24.42 -24.48
CA GLY A 382 13.49 -24.77 -25.87
C GLY A 382 14.96 -24.72 -26.29
N PRO A 383 15.22 -24.90 -27.59
CA PRO A 383 16.56 -24.95 -28.14
C PRO A 383 17.37 -23.65 -27.97
N PRO A 384 18.69 -23.67 -28.12
CA PRO A 384 19.54 -22.48 -28.09
C PRO A 384 19.14 -21.44 -29.15
N GLY A 385 19.18 -20.17 -28.76
CA GLY A 385 18.93 -19.05 -29.68
C GLY A 385 17.45 -18.81 -30.03
N THR A 386 16.48 -19.41 -29.33
CA THR A 386 15.04 -19.16 -29.55
C THR A 386 14.50 -17.93 -28.83
N GLY A 387 15.38 -17.07 -28.32
CA GLY A 387 15.00 -15.79 -27.70
C GLY A 387 14.43 -15.89 -26.29
N LYS A 388 14.63 -16.99 -25.55
CA LYS A 388 14.08 -17.19 -24.19
C LYS A 388 14.43 -16.05 -23.21
N THR A 389 15.71 -15.74 -23.07
CA THR A 389 16.18 -14.64 -22.20
C THR A 389 15.70 -13.27 -22.67
N TYR A 390 15.55 -13.10 -23.99
CA TYR A 390 14.97 -11.88 -24.57
C TYR A 390 13.48 -11.73 -24.20
N ARG A 391 12.67 -12.79 -24.39
CA ARG A 391 11.25 -12.84 -24.01
C ARG A 391 11.05 -12.63 -22.50
N LEU A 392 11.97 -13.15 -21.69
CA LEU A 392 11.99 -12.92 -20.26
C LEU A 392 12.21 -11.43 -19.94
N ASN A 393 13.12 -10.76 -20.65
CA ASN A 393 13.30 -9.31 -20.50
C ASN A 393 12.09 -8.50 -20.97
N GLU A 394 11.41 -8.92 -22.04
CA GLU A 394 10.13 -8.30 -22.44
C GLU A 394 9.10 -8.40 -21.31
N TYR A 395 8.95 -9.57 -20.68
CA TYR A 395 8.04 -9.73 -19.54
C TYR A 395 8.41 -8.86 -18.33
N LYS A 396 9.70 -8.72 -18.02
CA LYS A 396 10.15 -7.78 -16.98
C LYS A 396 9.69 -6.37 -17.28
N ASP A 397 9.97 -5.91 -18.50
CA ASP A 397 9.74 -4.53 -18.91
C ASP A 397 8.25 -4.20 -19.07
N GLU A 398 7.45 -5.17 -19.55
CA GLU A 398 6.03 -5.00 -19.82
C GLU A 398 5.17 -5.10 -18.56
N TYR A 399 5.46 -6.06 -17.67
CA TYR A 399 4.57 -6.41 -16.56
C TYR A 399 5.11 -6.05 -15.18
N PHE A 400 6.44 -5.96 -15.01
CA PHE A 400 7.07 -5.82 -13.70
C PHE A 400 7.95 -4.58 -13.56
N THR A 401 7.83 -3.64 -14.51
CA THR A 401 8.61 -2.40 -14.53
C THR A 401 7.67 -1.22 -14.66
N ASP A 402 7.49 -0.50 -13.56
CA ASP A 402 6.65 0.69 -13.56
C ASP A 402 7.49 1.89 -14.03
N ARG A 403 7.18 2.41 -15.23
CA ARG A 403 7.87 3.55 -15.83
C ARG A 403 7.21 4.86 -15.41
N GLY A 404 8.01 5.84 -15.00
CA GLY A 404 7.50 7.15 -14.55
C GLY A 404 6.87 7.14 -13.17
N VAL A 405 7.30 6.22 -12.28
CA VAL A 405 6.87 6.13 -10.88
C VAL A 405 8.02 6.61 -10.00
N SER A 406 7.74 7.58 -9.13
CA SER A 406 8.65 7.94 -8.06
C SER A 406 8.67 6.83 -7.01
N ILE A 407 9.87 6.51 -6.54
CA ILE A 407 10.05 5.65 -5.38
C ILE A 407 9.84 6.55 -4.16
N SER A 408 9.01 6.15 -3.20
CA SER A 408 8.85 6.91 -1.95
C SER A 408 10.23 7.11 -1.29
N PRO A 409 10.50 8.26 -0.64
CA PRO A 409 11.76 8.46 0.07
C PRO A 409 12.08 7.30 1.03
N GLU A 410 11.06 6.73 1.66
CA GLU A 410 11.16 5.57 2.54
C GLU A 410 11.63 4.30 1.81
N ASP A 411 11.05 3.98 0.64
CA ASP A 411 11.45 2.83 -0.17
C ASP A 411 12.87 2.99 -0.74
N ALA A 412 13.24 4.22 -1.13
CA ALA A 412 14.58 4.52 -1.63
C ALA A 412 15.64 4.32 -0.54
N LEU A 413 15.35 4.77 0.69
CA LEU A 413 16.20 4.54 1.85
C LEU A 413 16.28 3.05 2.20
N ARG A 414 15.16 2.31 2.20
CA ARG A 414 15.15 0.85 2.48
C ARG A 414 15.99 0.05 1.49
N ASN A 415 16.08 0.46 0.23
CA ASN A 415 16.92 -0.22 -0.76
C ASN A 415 18.41 0.12 -0.62
N LYS A 416 18.72 1.38 -0.28
CA LYS A 416 20.10 1.89 -0.31
C LYS A 416 20.83 1.75 1.03
N VAL A 417 20.16 2.04 2.15
CA VAL A 417 20.75 2.08 3.49
C VAL A 417 21.30 0.73 3.98
N PRO A 418 20.69 -0.45 3.68
CA PRO A 418 21.25 -1.72 4.12
C PRO A 418 22.69 -1.99 3.65
N SER A 419 23.13 -1.37 2.56
CA SER A 419 24.50 -1.48 2.03
C SER A 419 25.57 -0.83 2.94
N PHE A 420 25.20 0.09 3.82
CA PHE A 420 26.14 0.79 4.71
C PHE A 420 26.23 0.12 6.10
N PRO A 421 27.41 0.00 6.73
CA PRO A 421 27.53 -0.43 8.11
C PRO A 421 26.76 0.46 9.11
N LEU A 422 26.19 -0.12 10.17
CA LEU A 422 25.36 0.61 11.15
C LEU A 422 26.09 1.81 11.77
N TRP A 423 27.37 1.67 12.12
CA TRP A 423 28.16 2.75 12.70
C TRP A 423 28.35 3.94 11.75
N LYS A 424 28.46 3.70 10.43
CA LYS A 424 28.52 4.79 9.43
C LYS A 424 27.19 5.53 9.34
N VAL A 425 26.08 4.80 9.38
CA VAL A 425 24.72 5.37 9.41
C VAL A 425 24.55 6.24 10.65
N LEU A 426 24.93 5.74 11.83
CA LEU A 426 24.85 6.48 13.09
C LEU A 426 25.74 7.74 13.06
N ALA A 427 26.97 7.64 12.57
CA ALA A 427 27.87 8.79 12.45
C ALA A 427 27.32 9.87 11.52
N ALA A 428 26.74 9.49 10.37
CA ALA A 428 26.12 10.43 9.46
C ALA A 428 24.92 11.16 10.10
N VAL A 429 24.08 10.43 10.84
CA VAL A 429 22.89 11.00 11.51
C VAL A 429 23.27 11.90 12.69
N ILE A 430 24.22 11.48 13.51
CA ILE A 430 24.73 12.29 14.64
C ILE A 430 25.37 13.59 14.11
N HIS A 431 26.13 13.51 13.01
CA HIS A 431 26.71 14.69 12.38
C HIS A 431 25.65 15.62 11.79
N ALA A 432 24.66 15.07 11.08
CA ALA A 432 23.56 15.83 10.48
C ALA A 432 22.69 16.54 11.52
N SER A 433 22.53 15.95 12.71
CA SER A 433 21.77 16.53 13.84
C SER A 433 22.29 17.90 14.27
N LYS A 434 23.60 18.16 14.13
CA LYS A 434 24.33 19.36 14.64
C LYS A 434 24.26 19.58 16.16
N GLU A 435 23.32 18.94 16.86
CA GLU A 435 23.16 18.93 18.30
C GLU A 435 23.32 17.51 18.88
N PRO A 436 23.72 17.38 20.16
CA PRO A 436 23.85 16.09 20.84
C PRO A 436 22.52 15.30 20.85
N ILE A 437 22.56 14.09 20.27
CA ILE A 437 21.37 13.26 20.03
C ILE A 437 21.35 12.01 20.93
N GLY A 438 20.17 11.65 21.44
CA GLY A 438 19.96 10.47 22.28
C GLY A 438 19.68 9.20 21.47
N ILE A 439 19.85 8.03 22.09
CA ILE A 439 19.56 6.73 21.44
C ILE A 439 18.09 6.62 21.00
N THR A 440 17.14 7.12 21.81
CA THR A 440 15.71 7.10 21.46
C THR A 440 15.40 7.93 20.21
N GLU A 441 16.06 9.08 20.07
CA GLU A 441 15.94 9.96 18.89
C GLU A 441 16.59 9.31 17.66
N LEU A 442 17.74 8.63 17.85
CA LEU A 442 18.39 7.86 16.79
C LEU A 442 17.50 6.72 16.27
N ILE A 443 16.79 5.99 17.13
CA ILE A 443 15.87 4.90 16.71
C ILE A 443 14.76 5.45 15.79
N GLN A 444 14.26 6.66 16.06
CA GLN A 444 13.18 7.27 15.29
C GLN A 444 13.65 7.86 13.96
N HIS A 445 14.95 7.99 13.74
CA HIS A 445 15.48 8.60 12.52
C HIS A 445 15.27 7.69 11.30
N PRO A 446 14.78 8.20 10.14
CA PRO A 446 14.44 7.40 8.96
C PRO A 446 15.56 6.47 8.47
N LEU A 447 16.81 6.95 8.40
CA LEU A 447 17.96 6.13 7.99
C LEU A 447 18.29 5.02 9.00
N VAL A 448 18.18 5.30 10.30
CA VAL A 448 18.52 4.32 11.35
C VAL A 448 17.43 3.25 11.39
N SER A 449 16.16 3.66 11.31
CA SER A 449 15.02 2.76 11.17
C SER A 449 15.14 1.87 9.91
N ALA A 450 15.51 2.44 8.75
CA ALA A 450 15.74 1.68 7.53
C ALA A 450 16.93 0.68 7.63
N LYS A 451 17.93 0.96 8.49
CA LYS A 451 19.07 0.07 8.72
C LYS A 451 18.74 -1.08 9.68
N LEU A 452 17.90 -0.84 10.67
CA LEU A 452 17.58 -1.81 11.72
C LEU A 452 16.54 -2.81 11.20
N ASN A 453 16.96 -4.07 11.07
CA ASN A 453 16.07 -5.14 10.60
C ASN A 453 15.06 -5.53 11.69
N PRO A 454 13.73 -5.40 11.47
CA PRO A 454 12.72 -5.81 12.45
C PRO A 454 12.68 -7.31 12.72
N ALA A 455 13.28 -8.15 11.86
CA ALA A 455 13.39 -9.60 12.06
C ALA A 455 14.48 -10.00 13.08
N ASN A 456 15.32 -9.07 13.52
CA ASN A 456 16.42 -9.37 14.45
C ASN A 456 15.90 -9.35 15.90
N LYS A 457 16.07 -10.46 16.65
CA LYS A 457 15.56 -10.60 18.04
C LYS A 457 16.23 -9.69 19.06
N THR A 458 17.32 -9.01 18.69
CA THR A 458 18.03 -8.06 19.55
C THR A 458 17.34 -6.70 19.57
N ASP A 459 17.06 -6.21 20.78
CA ASP A 459 16.51 -4.88 21.04
C ASP A 459 17.27 -3.78 20.24
N PRO A 460 16.59 -2.99 19.39
CA PRO A 460 17.15 -1.87 18.64
C PRO A 460 18.01 -0.94 19.49
N TYR A 461 17.60 -0.71 20.74
CA TYR A 461 18.35 0.12 21.68
C TYR A 461 19.74 -0.46 21.93
N ASN A 462 19.82 -1.76 22.21
CA ASN A 462 21.10 -2.45 22.46
C ASN A 462 22.00 -2.50 21.22
N GLN A 463 21.43 -2.63 20.01
CA GLN A 463 22.22 -2.61 18.76
C GLN A 463 22.91 -1.26 18.54
N ILE A 464 22.16 -0.16 18.70
CA ILE A 464 22.71 1.20 18.60
C ILE A 464 23.70 1.44 19.74
N TRP A 465 23.34 1.09 20.97
CA TRP A 465 24.18 1.27 22.14
C TRP A 465 25.54 0.59 21.97
N ASN A 466 25.56 -0.69 21.56
CA ASN A 466 26.78 -1.44 21.29
C ASN A 466 27.63 -0.80 20.18
N SER A 467 26.99 -0.33 19.10
CA SER A 467 27.70 0.33 18.00
C SER A 467 28.29 1.67 18.42
N LEU A 468 27.61 2.47 19.23
CA LEU A 468 28.15 3.75 19.71
C LEU A 468 29.32 3.52 20.67
N HIS A 469 29.20 2.55 21.56
CA HIS A 469 30.26 2.20 22.52
C HIS A 469 31.51 1.65 21.84
N SER A 470 31.36 0.87 20.77
CA SER A 470 32.51 0.25 20.08
C SER A 470 33.40 1.26 19.35
N TYR A 471 32.88 2.44 19.00
CA TYR A 471 33.59 3.51 18.29
C TYR A 471 33.64 4.81 19.11
N ALA A 472 33.47 4.72 20.43
CA ALA A 472 33.55 5.88 21.32
C ALA A 472 35.00 6.32 21.55
N ASP A 473 35.21 7.62 21.82
CA ASP A 473 36.52 8.17 22.18
C ASP A 473 36.95 7.83 23.61
N ASP A 474 38.20 8.19 23.95
CA ASP A 474 38.78 7.85 25.26
C ASP A 474 38.24 8.71 26.40
N ASP A 475 37.74 9.90 26.07
CA ASP A 475 37.21 10.88 27.04
C ASP A 475 35.75 10.57 27.44
N SER A 476 35.07 9.71 26.69
CA SER A 476 33.77 9.13 27.01
C SER A 476 33.86 8.18 28.22
N THR A 477 33.89 8.77 29.42
CA THR A 477 34.11 8.06 30.68
C THR A 477 32.97 7.08 31.02
N GLN A 478 33.37 5.89 31.51
CA GLN A 478 32.54 4.75 31.96
C GLN A 478 32.21 3.63 30.95
N LEU A 479 33.01 3.41 29.91
CA LEU A 479 32.83 2.28 28.98
C LEU A 479 33.92 1.21 29.18
N ASP A 480 33.51 -0.06 29.32
CA ASP A 480 34.43 -1.19 29.53
C ASP A 480 35.37 -1.39 28.33
N ASN A 481 36.66 -1.60 28.61
CA ASN A 481 37.79 -1.45 27.68
C ASN A 481 37.97 -2.61 26.68
N SER A 482 37.02 -3.55 26.60
CA SER A 482 37.19 -4.82 25.87
C SER A 482 36.65 -4.84 24.43
N LEU A 483 36.02 -3.75 23.96
CA LEU A 483 35.30 -3.69 22.66
C LEU A 483 35.76 -2.57 21.71
N ARG A 484 36.85 -1.85 22.02
CA ARG A 484 37.27 -0.65 21.29
C ARG A 484 37.75 -0.95 19.86
N ARG A 485 37.34 -0.13 18.90
CA ARG A 485 37.84 -0.13 17.51
C ARG A 485 38.90 0.97 17.33
N SER A 486 39.75 0.82 16.30
CA SER A 486 40.81 1.77 15.94
C SER A 486 40.26 3.17 15.61
N ILE A 487 39.07 3.21 15.01
CA ILE A 487 38.35 4.43 14.66
C ILE A 487 37.51 4.90 15.87
N LYS A 488 37.85 6.07 16.42
CA LYS A 488 37.13 6.73 17.51
C LYS A 488 36.34 7.91 16.94
N LEU A 489 35.03 7.76 16.82
CA LEU A 489 34.15 8.71 16.14
C LEU A 489 33.09 9.32 17.06
N PHE A 490 32.67 8.62 18.10
CA PHE A 490 31.57 9.07 18.94
C PHE A 490 32.08 9.62 20.26
N HIS A 491 31.59 10.80 20.64
CA HIS A 491 31.79 11.38 21.96
C HIS A 491 30.49 11.31 22.74
N LYS A 492 30.54 10.83 23.99
CA LYS A 492 29.39 10.76 24.88
C LYS A 492 29.37 11.98 25.79
N GLU A 493 28.36 12.83 25.61
CA GLU A 493 28.12 13.97 26.50
C GLU A 493 27.37 13.57 27.79
N ASP A 494 27.32 14.51 28.74
CA ASP A 494 26.55 14.38 29.98
C ASP A 494 25.04 14.19 29.66
N LYS A 495 24.46 13.08 30.17
CA LYS A 495 23.05 12.64 30.00
C LYS A 495 22.73 11.85 28.72
N ASN A 496 23.50 10.78 28.41
CA ASN A 496 23.17 9.76 27.40
C ASN A 496 22.98 10.28 25.96
N LYS A 497 23.57 11.44 25.64
CA LYS A 497 23.57 12.03 24.31
C LYS A 497 24.94 11.86 23.66
N TRP A 498 24.95 11.80 22.33
CA TRP A 498 26.13 11.49 21.54
C TRP A 498 26.39 12.57 20.50
N THR A 499 27.66 12.88 20.30
CA THR A 499 28.19 13.78 19.28
C THR A 499 29.30 13.09 18.49
N ILE A 500 29.73 13.69 17.39
CA ILE A 500 30.97 13.28 16.72
C ILE A 500 32.13 13.87 17.52
N ALA A 501 33.16 13.06 17.78
CA ALA A 501 34.38 13.50 18.44
C ALA A 501 34.97 14.72 17.70
N GLU A 502 35.32 15.76 18.45
CA GLU A 502 35.65 17.09 17.91
C GLU A 502 36.81 17.04 16.90
N ASP A 503 37.78 16.15 17.14
CA ASP A 503 38.94 15.92 16.28
C ASP A 503 38.61 15.18 14.97
N LYS A 504 37.41 14.60 14.84
CA LYS A 504 36.96 13.87 13.64
C LYS A 504 35.98 14.62 12.77
N VAL A 505 35.41 15.73 13.25
CA VAL A 505 34.36 16.47 12.52
C VAL A 505 34.84 16.91 11.14
N THR A 506 36.10 17.35 11.00
CA THR A 506 36.67 17.86 9.74
C THR A 506 37.05 16.77 8.74
N GLU A 507 37.26 15.53 9.19
CA GLU A 507 37.67 14.39 8.35
C GLU A 507 36.53 13.37 8.16
N LEU A 508 35.35 13.64 8.71
CA LEU A 508 34.24 12.68 8.77
C LEU A 508 33.83 12.18 7.38
N SER A 509 33.78 13.07 6.37
CA SER A 509 33.44 12.72 4.99
C SER A 509 34.40 11.70 4.38
N ASP A 510 35.68 11.76 4.75
CA ASP A 510 36.70 10.83 4.28
C ASP A 510 36.59 9.47 4.99
N ILE A 511 36.11 9.46 6.25
CA ILE A 511 35.95 8.26 7.08
C ILE A 511 34.69 7.45 6.71
N ILE A 512 33.54 8.12 6.55
CA ILE A 512 32.25 7.44 6.32
C ILE A 512 31.72 7.58 4.89
N GLY A 513 32.29 8.48 4.10
CA GLY A 513 31.87 8.80 2.74
C GLY A 513 30.88 9.98 2.69
N GLN A 514 31.06 10.90 1.74
CA GLN A 514 30.18 12.06 1.57
C GLN A 514 28.73 11.65 1.24
N GLU A 515 28.55 10.55 0.51
CA GLU A 515 27.23 10.07 0.07
C GLU A 515 26.27 9.82 1.25
N ILE A 516 26.72 9.17 2.32
CA ILE A 516 25.85 8.87 3.46
C ILE A 516 25.57 10.12 4.31
N ILE A 517 26.49 11.07 4.35
CA ILE A 517 26.32 12.37 5.02
C ILE A 517 25.26 13.20 4.30
N ASP A 518 25.30 13.23 2.96
CA ASP A 518 24.31 13.92 2.14
C ASP A 518 22.90 13.33 2.35
N ILE A 519 22.80 12.00 2.37
CA ILE A 519 21.53 11.28 2.63
C ILE A 519 21.04 11.58 4.06
N ALA A 520 21.91 11.62 5.06
CA ALA A 520 21.51 11.90 6.45
C ALA A 520 21.10 13.36 6.69
N THR A 521 21.75 14.30 6.01
CA THR A 521 21.49 15.75 6.14
C THR A 521 20.13 16.13 5.56
N ASN A 522 19.68 15.45 4.52
CA ASN A 522 18.35 15.65 3.97
C ASN A 522 17.75 14.33 3.46
N PRO A 523 17.20 13.49 4.38
CA PRO A 523 16.72 12.14 4.10
C PRO A 523 15.66 12.07 2.99
N LEU A 524 14.92 13.17 2.80
CA LEU A 524 13.84 13.31 1.82
C LEU A 524 14.31 13.88 0.46
N THR A 525 15.60 14.24 0.31
CA THR A 525 16.16 14.76 -0.95
C THR A 525 17.42 14.04 -1.44
N ALA A 526 17.79 12.91 -0.81
CA ALA A 526 18.77 11.98 -1.37
C ALA A 526 18.48 11.88 -2.87
N PRO A 527 19.47 12.15 -3.75
CA PRO A 527 19.19 12.53 -5.12
C PRO A 527 18.29 11.50 -5.77
N VAL A 528 17.01 11.85 -5.96
CA VAL A 528 16.06 11.21 -6.87
C VAL A 528 16.46 11.61 -8.31
N ARG A 529 17.77 11.62 -8.55
CA ARG A 529 18.39 11.69 -9.87
C ARG A 529 18.85 10.30 -10.20
N ASP A 530 17.86 9.44 -10.33
CA ASP A 530 17.86 8.62 -11.52
C ASP A 530 16.40 8.42 -11.94
N VAL A 531 16.16 8.50 -13.24
CA VAL A 531 14.89 8.07 -13.83
C VAL A 531 14.93 6.54 -13.77
N THR A 532 14.83 5.97 -12.55
CA THR A 532 14.85 4.54 -12.36
C THR A 532 13.42 4.07 -12.20
N SER A 533 12.95 3.38 -13.22
CA SER A 533 11.75 2.55 -13.15
C SER A 533 11.69 1.78 -11.82
N LYS A 534 10.55 1.81 -11.13
CA LYS A 534 10.33 0.91 -10.00
C LYS A 534 10.20 -0.50 -10.55
N THR A 535 11.21 -1.34 -10.33
CA THR A 535 11.19 -2.74 -10.72
C THR A 535 10.57 -3.56 -9.59
N ARG A 536 9.54 -4.33 -9.92
CA ARG A 536 8.90 -5.29 -9.00
C ARG A 536 9.37 -6.70 -9.34
N PHE A 537 10.67 -6.86 -9.54
CA PHE A 537 11.22 -8.18 -9.82
C PHE A 537 12.67 -8.32 -9.34
N ASN A 538 13.05 -9.58 -9.10
CA ASN A 538 14.44 -10.01 -8.95
C ASN A 538 14.83 -10.90 -10.13
N PHE A 539 16.09 -10.84 -10.55
CA PHE A 539 16.64 -11.69 -11.60
C PHE A 539 17.90 -12.40 -11.12
N ILE A 540 17.93 -13.71 -11.32
CA ILE A 540 19.08 -14.55 -11.00
C ILE A 540 19.35 -15.54 -12.13
N THR A 541 20.55 -16.12 -12.11
CA THR A 541 20.93 -17.23 -12.98
C THR A 541 21.39 -18.39 -12.12
N PHE A 542 20.84 -19.59 -12.36
CA PHE A 542 21.26 -20.79 -11.66
C PHE A 542 22.57 -21.35 -12.21
N HIS A 543 23.38 -21.89 -11.31
CA HIS A 543 24.64 -22.56 -11.61
C HIS A 543 24.82 -23.77 -10.71
N GLN A 544 25.75 -24.68 -11.05
CA GLN A 544 25.90 -25.98 -10.38
C GLN A 544 26.14 -25.89 -8.87
N LYS A 545 26.77 -24.81 -8.39
CA LYS A 545 27.05 -24.59 -6.96
C LYS A 545 25.95 -23.81 -6.21
N TYR A 546 24.83 -23.51 -6.87
CA TYR A 546 23.76 -22.73 -6.24
C TYR A 546 23.05 -23.63 -5.21
N SER A 547 22.81 -23.10 -4.01
CA SER A 547 22.41 -23.87 -2.84
C SER A 547 21.15 -23.30 -2.17
N TYR A 548 20.60 -24.05 -1.22
CA TYR A 548 19.49 -23.57 -0.37
C TYR A 548 19.89 -22.31 0.41
N GLU A 549 21.13 -22.28 0.91
CA GLU A 549 21.70 -21.22 1.73
C GLU A 549 21.80 -19.88 1.00
N ASP A 550 21.90 -19.89 -0.33
CA ASP A 550 21.89 -18.69 -1.17
C ASP A 550 20.48 -18.27 -1.59
N PHE A 551 19.56 -19.25 -1.67
CA PHE A 551 18.23 -19.05 -2.22
C PHE A 551 17.19 -18.68 -1.16
N ILE A 552 17.23 -19.32 0.00
CA ILE A 552 16.21 -19.19 1.05
C ILE A 552 16.78 -18.50 2.29
N GLU A 553 17.68 -19.17 3.00
CA GLU A 553 18.42 -18.63 4.13
C GLU A 553 19.63 -19.51 4.45
N GLY A 554 20.72 -18.89 4.90
CA GLY A 554 21.95 -19.60 5.20
C GLY A 554 22.83 -18.85 6.18
N ILE A 555 23.57 -19.62 6.97
CA ILE A 555 24.54 -19.08 7.92
C ILE A 555 25.83 -18.75 7.17
N LYS A 556 26.19 -17.46 7.10
CA LYS A 556 27.39 -16.99 6.40
C LYS A 556 28.42 -16.44 7.38
N PRO A 557 29.71 -16.73 7.19
CA PRO A 557 30.75 -16.10 7.98
C PRO A 557 30.80 -14.61 7.65
N VAL A 558 30.91 -13.78 8.68
CA VAL A 558 31.14 -12.35 8.57
C VAL A 558 32.50 -12.09 9.21
N LEU A 559 33.44 -11.61 8.40
CA LEU A 559 34.67 -11.06 8.92
C LEU A 559 34.31 -9.72 9.56
N LYS A 560 34.73 -9.51 10.81
CA LYS A 560 34.85 -8.15 11.30
C LYS A 560 35.88 -7.47 10.38
N ASP A 561 35.51 -6.36 9.77
CA ASP A 561 36.48 -5.48 9.11
C ASP A 561 37.44 -5.01 10.20
N ASP A 562 38.54 -5.73 10.36
CA ASP A 562 39.74 -5.27 11.05
C ASP A 562 40.56 -4.50 10.01
N GLU A 563 40.11 -3.29 9.67
CA GLU A 563 41.03 -2.29 9.14
C GLU A 563 41.74 -1.64 10.33
N PHE A 564 43.03 -1.99 10.43
CA PHE A 564 44.02 -1.55 11.42
C PHE A 564 43.91 -2.16 12.82
N ASP A 565 44.39 -3.38 12.99
CA ASP A 565 45.37 -3.69 14.04
C ASP A 565 46.22 -4.91 13.64
N ASP A 566 47.53 -4.73 13.72
CA ASP A 566 48.52 -5.78 13.55
C ASP A 566 48.50 -6.65 14.82
N VAL A 567 48.53 -7.97 14.65
CA VAL A 567 48.64 -9.04 15.67
C VAL A 567 47.35 -9.47 16.40
N GLY A 568 46.72 -10.56 15.89
CA GLY A 568 46.09 -11.58 16.74
C GLY A 568 44.63 -11.96 16.45
N ASP A 569 44.46 -13.01 15.64
CA ASP A 569 43.28 -13.89 15.50
C ASP A 569 41.89 -13.21 15.33
N GLY A 570 41.54 -12.92 14.07
CA GLY A 570 40.22 -12.40 13.69
C GLY A 570 39.10 -13.36 14.09
N ASN A 571 38.29 -12.96 15.07
CA ASN A 571 37.15 -13.75 15.55
C ASN A 571 36.06 -13.87 14.47
N LEU A 572 36.06 -15.00 13.76
CA LEU A 572 35.03 -15.41 12.79
C LEU A 572 33.66 -15.47 13.48
N GLN A 573 32.71 -14.63 13.04
CA GLN A 573 31.31 -14.71 13.47
C GLN A 573 30.43 -15.24 12.34
N PHE A 574 29.32 -15.88 12.71
CA PHE A 574 28.36 -16.45 11.79
C PHE A 574 27.04 -15.68 11.88
N GLU A 575 26.56 -15.16 10.76
CA GLU A 575 25.29 -14.43 10.67
C GLU A 575 24.32 -15.20 9.77
N LEU A 576 23.06 -15.30 10.18
CA LEU A 576 22.00 -15.83 9.33
C LEU A 576 21.61 -14.77 8.29
N LYS A 577 21.80 -15.09 7.00
CA LYS A 577 21.41 -14.22 5.89
C LYS A 577 20.23 -14.81 5.13
N LYS A 578 19.26 -13.96 4.78
CA LYS A 578 18.11 -14.33 3.94
C LYS A 578 18.51 -14.30 2.46
N GLY A 579 18.09 -15.33 1.74
CA GLY A 579 18.35 -15.54 0.33
C GLY A 579 17.36 -14.85 -0.60
N ILE A 580 17.60 -14.94 -1.90
CA ILE A 580 16.88 -14.17 -2.91
C ILE A 580 15.40 -14.54 -3.06
N PHE A 581 15.03 -15.81 -2.89
CA PHE A 581 13.64 -16.27 -2.95
C PHE A 581 12.86 -15.78 -1.74
N TYR A 582 13.46 -15.87 -0.55
CA TYR A 582 12.88 -15.31 0.66
C TYR A 582 12.61 -13.81 0.48
N ASN A 583 13.61 -13.06 0.02
CA ASN A 583 13.47 -11.61 -0.20
C ASN A 583 12.40 -11.31 -1.25
N SER A 584 12.33 -12.08 -2.35
CA SER A 584 11.28 -11.92 -3.36
C SER A 584 9.87 -12.17 -2.81
N CYS A 585 9.72 -13.16 -1.92
CA CYS A 585 8.46 -13.41 -1.24
C CYS A 585 8.13 -12.27 -0.26
N LEU A 586 9.11 -11.74 0.46
CA LEU A 586 8.90 -10.61 1.36
C LEU A 586 8.46 -9.35 0.60
N GLU A 587 9.07 -9.05 -0.55
CA GLU A 587 8.65 -7.92 -1.39
C GLU A 587 7.23 -8.10 -1.93
N ALA A 588 6.87 -9.30 -2.41
CA ALA A 588 5.50 -9.59 -2.82
C ALA A 588 4.50 -9.42 -1.66
N LEU A 589 4.89 -9.82 -0.46
CA LEU A 589 4.09 -9.68 0.76
C LEU A 589 3.90 -8.20 1.16
N ARG A 590 4.95 -7.37 1.00
CA ARG A 590 4.89 -5.91 1.20
C ARG A 590 3.93 -5.22 0.24
N LEU A 591 3.91 -5.64 -1.03
CA LEU A 591 2.93 -5.14 -1.99
C LEU A 591 1.47 -5.46 -1.61
N ALA A 592 1.25 -6.48 -0.79
CA ALA A 592 -0.05 -6.81 -0.20
C ALA A 592 -0.30 -6.15 1.17
N ASP A 593 0.48 -5.12 1.53
CA ASP A 593 0.37 -4.33 2.75
C ASP A 593 0.64 -5.15 4.04
N TYR A 594 1.71 -5.95 4.02
CA TYR A 594 2.28 -6.59 5.21
C TYR A 594 3.79 -6.33 5.27
N GLU A 595 4.35 -6.03 6.44
CA GLU A 595 5.79 -5.76 6.57
C GLU A 595 6.61 -7.03 6.80
N THR A 596 6.01 -8.05 7.42
CA THR A 596 6.69 -9.31 7.79
C THR A 596 5.79 -10.54 7.63
N PHE A 597 6.39 -11.73 7.50
CA PHE A 597 5.65 -12.99 7.51
C PHE A 597 4.90 -13.23 8.82
N ASN A 598 5.49 -12.84 9.96
CA ASN A 598 4.84 -12.99 11.26
C ASN A 598 3.58 -12.14 11.39
N GLU A 599 3.60 -10.90 10.88
CA GLU A 599 2.41 -10.04 10.82
C GLU A 599 1.33 -10.69 9.95
N CYS A 600 1.70 -11.14 8.75
CA CYS A 600 0.81 -11.81 7.82
C CYS A 600 0.21 -13.10 8.41
N TYR A 601 1.02 -13.93 9.06
CA TYR A 601 0.61 -15.17 9.72
C TYR A 601 -0.34 -14.91 10.90
N SER A 602 -0.09 -13.84 11.67
CA SER A 602 -0.90 -13.47 12.83
C SER A 602 -2.22 -12.80 12.44
N ASP A 603 -2.34 -12.33 11.19
CA ASP A 603 -3.60 -11.78 10.68
C ASP A 603 -4.65 -12.89 10.50
N SER A 604 -5.91 -12.51 10.58
CA SER A 604 -7.04 -13.38 10.28
C SER A 604 -6.97 -13.87 8.82
N VAL A 605 -7.27 -15.16 8.63
CA VAL A 605 -7.34 -15.79 7.30
C VAL A 605 -8.19 -14.93 6.35
N ILE A 606 -9.33 -14.43 6.80
CA ILE A 606 -10.24 -13.64 5.95
C ILE A 606 -9.60 -12.33 5.45
N ASN A 607 -8.88 -11.60 6.32
CA ASN A 607 -8.21 -10.36 5.91
C ASN A 607 -7.06 -10.65 4.95
N ARG A 608 -6.29 -11.70 5.23
CA ARG A 608 -5.20 -12.15 4.38
C ARG A 608 -5.69 -12.57 3.00
N ASN A 609 -6.73 -13.39 2.91
CA ASN A 609 -7.38 -13.75 1.66
C ASN A 609 -7.82 -12.49 0.91
N SER A 610 -8.50 -11.55 1.57
CA SER A 610 -8.98 -10.31 0.94
C SER A 610 -7.84 -9.45 0.38
N LYS A 611 -6.76 -9.26 1.15
CA LYS A 611 -5.58 -8.48 0.72
C LYS A 611 -4.90 -9.14 -0.48
N PHE A 612 -4.72 -10.46 -0.45
CA PHE A 612 -4.07 -11.18 -1.54
C PHE A 612 -4.97 -11.35 -2.78
N GLU A 613 -6.29 -11.46 -2.62
CA GLU A 613 -7.25 -11.35 -3.74
C GLU A 613 -7.14 -9.99 -4.42
N ALA A 614 -7.06 -8.90 -3.65
CA ALA A 614 -6.84 -7.57 -4.22
C ALA A 614 -5.48 -7.48 -4.92
N ALA A 615 -4.41 -7.99 -4.30
CA ALA A 615 -3.05 -7.95 -4.86
C ALA A 615 -2.93 -8.77 -6.16
N LYS A 616 -3.58 -9.93 -6.26
CA LYS A 616 -3.62 -10.75 -7.48
C LYS A 616 -4.22 -9.99 -8.67
N ASN A 617 -5.22 -9.15 -8.41
CA ASN A 617 -5.96 -8.44 -9.44
C ASN A 617 -5.38 -7.05 -9.77
N LEU A 618 -4.31 -6.61 -9.09
CA LEU A 618 -3.68 -5.31 -9.29
C LEU A 618 -2.24 -5.49 -9.79
N PRO A 619 -1.92 -5.13 -11.05
CA PRO A 619 -0.57 -5.29 -11.62
C PRO A 619 0.54 -4.60 -10.80
N SER A 620 0.25 -3.44 -10.20
CA SER A 620 1.17 -2.71 -9.32
C SER A 620 1.49 -3.43 -8.01
N LYS A 621 0.69 -4.44 -7.63
CA LYS A 621 0.88 -5.27 -6.44
C LYS A 621 1.42 -6.67 -6.75
N GLN A 622 1.83 -6.93 -7.99
CA GLN A 622 2.44 -8.20 -8.38
C GLN A 622 3.97 -8.09 -8.32
N PHE A 623 4.66 -9.17 -8.00
CA PHE A 623 6.13 -9.23 -8.00
C PHE A 623 6.60 -10.45 -8.81
N ALA A 624 7.80 -10.41 -9.38
CA ALA A 624 8.37 -11.56 -10.09
C ALA A 624 9.78 -11.94 -9.63
N LEU A 625 10.04 -13.23 -9.54
CA LEU A 625 11.38 -13.80 -9.51
C LEU A 625 11.66 -14.47 -10.84
N PHE A 626 12.65 -13.96 -11.55
CA PHE A 626 13.12 -14.51 -12.80
C PHE A 626 14.38 -15.35 -12.59
N ILE A 627 14.37 -16.60 -13.08
CA ILE A 627 15.45 -17.57 -12.91
C ILE A 627 15.95 -18.06 -14.28
N ASP A 628 17.05 -17.48 -14.75
CA ASP A 628 17.68 -17.92 -15.99
C ASP A 628 18.43 -19.24 -15.77
N GLU A 629 18.40 -20.12 -16.79
CA GLU A 629 19.07 -21.43 -16.76
C GLU A 629 18.67 -22.30 -15.55
N ILE A 630 17.37 -22.36 -15.23
CA ILE A 630 16.84 -22.98 -14.01
C ILE A 630 17.29 -24.44 -13.84
N ASN A 631 17.55 -25.16 -14.94
CA ASN A 631 18.00 -26.54 -14.87
C ASN A 631 19.47 -26.68 -14.42
N ARG A 632 20.33 -25.65 -14.51
CA ARG A 632 21.77 -25.74 -14.19
C ARG A 632 22.10 -25.94 -12.70
N ALA A 633 21.13 -25.80 -11.82
CA ALA A 633 21.26 -26.14 -10.41
C ALA A 633 20.43 -27.39 -10.06
N ASN A 634 20.76 -28.04 -8.94
CA ASN A 634 19.88 -29.07 -8.39
C ASN A 634 18.68 -28.38 -7.72
N ILE A 635 17.62 -28.16 -8.50
CA ILE A 635 16.46 -27.38 -8.08
C ILE A 635 15.81 -27.98 -6.81
N SER A 636 15.71 -29.31 -6.70
CA SER A 636 15.14 -29.96 -5.51
C SER A 636 15.97 -29.64 -4.25
N ALA A 637 17.29 -29.57 -4.36
CA ALA A 637 18.15 -29.17 -3.24
C ALA A 637 18.08 -27.66 -2.96
N VAL A 638 17.96 -26.83 -4.00
CA VAL A 638 17.87 -25.36 -3.87
C VAL A 638 16.56 -24.91 -3.21
N PHE A 639 15.43 -25.48 -3.61
CA PHE A 639 14.13 -25.17 -3.00
C PHE A 639 13.90 -25.93 -1.69
N GLY A 640 14.56 -27.08 -1.49
CA GLY A 640 14.35 -27.92 -0.31
C GLY A 640 12.88 -28.29 -0.12
N GLU A 641 12.38 -28.16 1.10
CA GLU A 641 10.99 -28.48 1.46
C GLU A 641 9.97 -27.45 0.92
N LEU A 642 10.43 -26.26 0.52
CA LEU A 642 9.59 -25.17 0.01
C LEU A 642 9.05 -25.44 -1.40
N ILE A 643 9.55 -26.45 -2.09
CA ILE A 643 9.03 -26.85 -3.40
C ILE A 643 7.51 -27.07 -3.36
N THR A 644 6.99 -27.58 -2.24
CA THR A 644 5.56 -27.82 -2.05
C THR A 644 4.74 -26.53 -2.06
N LEU A 645 5.30 -25.43 -1.54
CA LEU A 645 4.63 -24.14 -1.44
C LEU A 645 4.53 -23.39 -2.77
N LEU A 646 5.20 -23.87 -3.82
CA LEU A 646 5.04 -23.30 -5.15
C LEU A 646 3.65 -23.61 -5.73
N GLU A 647 2.99 -24.68 -5.29
CA GLU A 647 1.65 -25.06 -5.74
C GLU A 647 0.64 -23.95 -5.46
N ASP A 648 -0.14 -23.58 -6.48
CA ASP A 648 -1.06 -22.44 -6.46
C ASP A 648 -2.02 -22.50 -5.25
N ASP A 649 -2.56 -23.68 -4.92
CA ASP A 649 -3.52 -23.87 -3.83
C ASP A 649 -2.92 -23.80 -2.42
N LYS A 650 -1.58 -23.88 -2.28
CA LYS A 650 -0.87 -23.89 -0.99
C LYS A 650 -0.29 -22.54 -0.58
N ARG A 651 -0.42 -21.55 -1.46
CA ARG A 651 0.05 -20.18 -1.23
C ARG A 651 -0.82 -19.46 -0.23
N ILE A 652 -0.32 -18.32 0.24
CA ILE A 652 -1.01 -17.49 1.22
C ILE A 652 -2.40 -17.10 0.70
N GLY A 653 -3.43 -17.35 1.50
CA GLY A 653 -4.81 -16.98 1.23
C GLY A 653 -5.58 -17.89 0.28
N GLU A 654 -4.99 -19.03 -0.12
CA GLU A 654 -5.58 -20.02 -1.02
C GLU A 654 -6.22 -21.18 -0.25
N GLU A 655 -6.97 -22.05 -0.94
CA GLU A 655 -7.82 -23.09 -0.32
C GLU A 655 -7.06 -24.01 0.65
N ASN A 656 -5.84 -24.39 0.29
CA ASN A 656 -4.99 -25.30 1.05
C ASN A 656 -3.73 -24.60 1.59
N GLU A 657 -3.86 -23.32 1.96
CA GLU A 657 -2.78 -22.48 2.52
C GLU A 657 -1.88 -23.27 3.49
N MET A 658 -0.59 -23.31 3.20
CA MET A 658 0.38 -24.10 3.96
C MET A 658 1.54 -23.25 4.44
N TRP A 659 1.74 -23.19 5.76
CA TRP A 659 2.89 -22.54 6.38
C TRP A 659 3.90 -23.58 6.85
N ILE A 660 5.18 -23.34 6.57
CA ILE A 660 6.27 -24.15 7.11
C ILE A 660 7.15 -23.33 8.05
N GLU A 661 7.97 -24.01 8.86
CA GLU A 661 9.03 -23.38 9.64
C GLU A 661 10.35 -23.53 8.90
N LEU A 662 11.06 -22.42 8.69
CA LEU A 662 12.37 -22.47 8.05
C LEU A 662 13.42 -23.09 8.99
N PRO A 663 14.34 -23.92 8.48
CA PRO A 663 15.21 -24.77 9.30
C PRO A 663 16.27 -24.00 10.10
N TYR A 664 16.73 -22.83 9.64
CA TYR A 664 17.77 -22.06 10.32
C TYR A 664 17.17 -20.99 11.24
N SER A 665 16.15 -20.25 10.79
CA SER A 665 15.51 -19.18 11.56
C SER A 665 14.37 -19.64 12.47
N ASN A 666 13.74 -20.78 12.18
CA ASN A 666 12.43 -21.20 12.73
C ASN A 666 11.30 -20.20 12.47
N GLU A 667 11.44 -19.36 11.44
CA GLU A 667 10.42 -18.39 11.05
C GLU A 667 9.29 -19.09 10.27
N LYS A 668 8.04 -18.65 10.49
CA LYS A 668 6.90 -19.10 9.69
C LYS A 668 6.98 -18.50 8.29
N PHE A 669 6.95 -19.36 7.28
CA PHE A 669 7.10 -18.96 5.89
C PHE A 669 6.04 -19.61 5.00
N CYS A 670 5.48 -18.81 4.09
CA CYS A 670 4.58 -19.26 3.03
C CYS A 670 4.80 -18.40 1.78
N VAL A 671 4.55 -18.95 0.58
CA VAL A 671 4.74 -18.21 -0.68
C VAL A 671 3.52 -17.34 -0.97
N PRO A 672 3.67 -16.03 -1.24
CA PRO A 672 2.55 -15.17 -1.62
C PRO A 672 1.97 -15.51 -3.00
N PRO A 673 0.65 -15.40 -3.20
CA PRO A 673 0.01 -15.72 -4.48
C PRO A 673 0.22 -14.66 -5.57
N ASN A 674 0.67 -13.46 -5.19
CA ASN A 674 1.05 -12.38 -6.10
C ASN A 674 2.53 -12.40 -6.52
N LEU A 675 3.28 -13.47 -6.17
CA LEU A 675 4.64 -13.71 -6.63
C LEU A 675 4.66 -14.61 -7.87
N TYR A 676 5.20 -14.12 -8.98
CA TYR A 676 5.48 -14.91 -10.17
C TYR A 676 6.89 -15.52 -10.07
N VAL A 677 7.05 -16.78 -10.44
CA VAL A 677 8.35 -17.47 -10.56
C VAL A 677 8.50 -17.91 -12.01
N ILE A 678 9.35 -17.21 -12.76
CA ILE A 678 9.48 -17.37 -14.21
C ILE A 678 10.91 -17.81 -14.53
N GLY A 679 11.05 -19.06 -15.00
CA GLY A 679 12.33 -19.66 -15.35
C GLY A 679 12.61 -19.72 -16.85
N THR A 680 13.87 -19.84 -17.24
CA THR A 680 14.26 -20.31 -18.59
C THR A 680 14.98 -21.65 -18.51
N MET A 681 14.82 -22.48 -19.53
CA MET A 681 15.51 -23.77 -19.65
C MET A 681 15.99 -24.00 -21.08
N ASN A 682 17.29 -24.30 -21.24
CA ASN A 682 17.82 -24.85 -22.48
C ASN A 682 17.62 -26.37 -22.51
N THR A 683 17.01 -26.88 -23.58
CA THR A 683 16.74 -28.33 -23.72
C THR A 683 17.84 -29.12 -24.43
N ALA A 684 18.70 -28.45 -25.21
CA ALA A 684 19.80 -29.13 -25.90
C ALA A 684 20.95 -29.56 -24.97
N ASP A 685 21.08 -28.92 -23.81
CA ASP A 685 22.21 -29.13 -22.90
C ASP A 685 22.06 -30.44 -22.12
N ARG A 686 22.83 -31.45 -22.54
CA ARG A 686 22.83 -32.80 -21.96
C ARG A 686 23.65 -32.91 -20.67
N SER A 687 24.37 -31.86 -20.29
CA SER A 687 25.24 -31.85 -19.10
C SER A 687 24.50 -31.54 -17.80
N ILE A 688 23.17 -31.34 -17.89
CA ILE A 688 22.35 -30.77 -16.82
C ILE A 688 21.44 -31.83 -16.18
N ALA A 689 21.17 -31.68 -14.88
CA ALA A 689 20.23 -32.51 -14.14
C ALA A 689 18.83 -32.51 -14.79
N LEU A 690 18.24 -33.69 -14.96
CA LEU A 690 16.85 -33.81 -15.39
C LEU A 690 15.94 -33.17 -14.34
N LEU A 691 15.04 -32.29 -14.77
CA LEU A 691 14.02 -31.72 -13.89
C LEU A 691 13.17 -32.85 -13.28
N ASP A 692 13.09 -32.83 -11.95
CA ASP A 692 12.29 -33.78 -11.18
C ASP A 692 10.81 -33.69 -11.59
N ILE A 693 10.12 -34.83 -11.58
CA ILE A 693 8.68 -34.95 -11.79
C ILE A 693 7.92 -34.06 -10.80
N ALA A 694 8.43 -33.94 -9.57
CA ALA A 694 7.89 -33.08 -8.53
C ALA A 694 7.86 -31.60 -8.97
N LEU A 695 8.89 -31.11 -9.66
CA LEU A 695 8.93 -29.75 -10.18
C LEU A 695 8.06 -29.58 -11.41
N ARG A 696 8.07 -30.58 -12.30
CA ARG A 696 7.26 -30.52 -13.52
C ARG A 696 5.77 -30.32 -13.27
N ARG A 697 5.26 -30.82 -12.14
CA ARG A 697 3.85 -30.66 -11.76
C ARG A 697 3.50 -29.27 -11.21
N ARG A 698 4.51 -28.45 -10.89
CA ARG A 698 4.36 -27.15 -10.20
C ARG A 698 4.69 -25.96 -11.08
N PHE A 699 5.19 -26.23 -12.28
CA PHE A 699 5.50 -25.22 -13.29
C PHE A 699 4.76 -25.55 -14.57
N GLU A 700 4.24 -24.51 -15.21
CA GLU A 700 3.74 -24.61 -16.57
C GLU A 700 4.89 -24.43 -17.58
N PHE A 701 4.97 -25.32 -18.56
CA PHE A 701 6.08 -25.36 -19.51
C PHE A 701 5.66 -24.72 -20.83
N LYS A 702 6.11 -23.49 -21.08
CA LYS A 702 5.86 -22.76 -22.33
C LYS A 702 7.02 -22.98 -23.30
N ALA A 703 6.75 -23.73 -24.36
CA ALA A 703 7.76 -24.04 -25.37
C ALA A 703 8.05 -22.84 -26.27
N LEU A 704 9.34 -22.54 -26.47
CA LEU A 704 9.83 -21.51 -27.38
C LEU A 704 10.72 -22.16 -28.44
N TYR A 705 10.09 -22.45 -29.59
CA TYR A 705 10.74 -22.99 -30.76
C TYR A 705 11.18 -21.88 -31.74
N PRO A 706 12.05 -22.18 -32.72
CA PRO A 706 12.46 -21.20 -33.71
C PRO A 706 11.26 -20.65 -34.50
N GLU A 707 11.17 -19.33 -34.59
CA GLU A 707 10.25 -18.61 -35.47
C GLU A 707 10.92 -18.35 -36.83
N TYR A 708 10.22 -18.69 -37.92
CA TYR A 708 10.66 -18.45 -39.30
C TYR A 708 9.92 -17.22 -39.84
N GLN A 709 10.43 -16.03 -39.54
CA GLN A 709 9.74 -14.78 -39.87
C GLN A 709 9.67 -14.57 -41.39
N GLU A 710 8.47 -14.48 -41.95
CA GLU A 710 8.25 -14.22 -43.37
C GLU A 710 8.91 -12.91 -43.82
N GLY A 711 9.52 -12.92 -45.01
CA GLY A 711 10.20 -11.76 -45.59
C GLY A 711 11.62 -11.51 -45.05
N GLN A 712 12.07 -12.23 -44.03
CA GLN A 712 13.46 -12.15 -43.57
C GLN A 712 14.42 -12.96 -44.45
N TRP A 713 15.59 -12.39 -44.73
CA TRP A 713 16.59 -12.99 -45.63
C TRP A 713 17.13 -14.35 -45.15
N TRP A 714 17.06 -14.61 -43.85
CA TRP A 714 17.58 -15.82 -43.21
C TRP A 714 16.52 -16.92 -42.98
N ALA A 715 15.23 -16.62 -43.15
CA ALA A 715 14.15 -17.51 -42.71
C ALA A 715 14.18 -18.87 -43.41
N ALA A 716 14.27 -18.87 -44.76
CA ALA A 716 14.31 -20.10 -45.56
C ALA A 716 15.54 -20.97 -45.23
N LEU A 717 16.70 -20.34 -44.99
CA LEU A 717 17.92 -21.07 -44.61
C LEU A 717 17.78 -21.70 -43.22
N LEU A 718 17.24 -20.96 -42.24
CA LEU A 718 17.04 -21.47 -40.90
C LEU A 718 16.06 -22.65 -40.88
N GLU A 719 15.00 -22.57 -41.68
CA GLU A 719 14.04 -23.67 -41.85
C GLU A 719 14.71 -24.91 -42.46
N ALA A 720 15.50 -24.72 -43.52
CA ALA A 720 16.27 -25.80 -44.15
C ALA A 720 17.27 -26.44 -43.19
N LEU A 721 18.01 -25.64 -42.41
CA LEU A 721 18.93 -26.11 -41.37
C LEU A 721 18.19 -26.94 -40.32
N ASN A 722 17.07 -26.45 -39.80
CA ASN A 722 16.30 -27.16 -38.77
C ASN A 722 15.66 -28.44 -39.32
N ALA A 723 15.21 -28.46 -40.57
CA ALA A 723 14.73 -29.67 -41.24
C ALA A 723 15.86 -30.71 -41.37
N ALA A 724 17.06 -30.31 -41.77
CA ALA A 724 18.23 -31.19 -41.84
C ALA A 724 18.63 -31.75 -40.46
N ILE A 725 18.66 -30.90 -39.43
CA ILE A 725 18.91 -31.31 -38.04
C ILE A 725 17.84 -32.31 -37.57
N TYR A 726 16.56 -32.05 -37.84
CA TYR A 726 15.47 -32.96 -37.47
C TYR A 726 15.62 -34.31 -38.16
N ASN A 727 15.98 -34.33 -39.45
CA ASN A 727 16.18 -35.55 -40.21
C ASN A 727 17.32 -36.40 -39.67
N TRP A 728 18.39 -35.76 -39.20
CA TRP A 728 19.52 -36.43 -38.57
C TRP A 728 19.22 -36.93 -37.14
N LYS A 729 18.63 -36.09 -36.27
CA LYS A 729 18.51 -36.37 -34.83
C LYS A 729 17.15 -36.90 -34.38
N LYS A 730 16.09 -36.59 -35.13
CA LYS A 730 14.67 -36.83 -34.77
C LYS A 730 14.30 -36.25 -33.40
N ASN A 731 14.86 -35.09 -33.06
CA ASN A 731 14.55 -34.36 -31.82
C ASN A 731 14.59 -32.84 -32.08
N PRO A 732 13.48 -32.11 -31.85
CA PRO A 732 13.41 -30.67 -32.08
C PRO A 732 14.19 -29.83 -31.06
N ASP A 733 14.60 -30.39 -29.92
CA ASP A 733 15.45 -29.69 -28.92
C ASP A 733 16.81 -29.26 -29.47
N PHE A 734 17.23 -29.86 -30.60
CA PHE A 734 18.48 -29.53 -31.29
C PHE A 734 18.33 -28.44 -32.35
N PHE A 735 17.15 -27.85 -32.52
CA PHE A 735 16.99 -26.79 -33.50
C PHE A 735 17.85 -25.57 -33.18
N ILE A 736 18.18 -24.83 -34.22
CA ILE A 736 18.85 -23.55 -34.14
C ILE A 736 17.75 -22.48 -34.09
N GLY A 737 17.82 -21.61 -33.09
CA GLY A 737 16.88 -20.50 -32.98
C GLY A 737 17.25 -19.28 -33.82
N HIS A 738 16.28 -18.41 -34.03
CA HIS A 738 16.36 -17.24 -34.89
C HIS A 738 17.21 -16.10 -34.32
N ALA A 739 17.52 -16.09 -33.02
CA ALA A 739 18.29 -15.02 -32.38
C ALA A 739 19.73 -14.87 -32.92
N PHE A 740 20.29 -15.91 -33.58
CA PHE A 740 21.58 -15.80 -34.27
C PHE A 740 21.54 -14.83 -35.47
N PHE A 741 20.34 -14.58 -36.02
CA PHE A 741 20.14 -13.81 -37.25
C PHE A 741 19.40 -12.48 -37.03
N ILE A 742 18.69 -12.31 -35.91
CA ILE A 742 18.01 -11.05 -35.58
C ILE A 742 19.00 -9.87 -35.57
N ASN A 743 18.59 -8.74 -36.15
CA ASN A 743 19.39 -7.52 -36.28
C ASN A 743 20.73 -7.73 -37.00
N LYS A 744 20.80 -8.67 -37.95
CA LYS A 744 21.96 -8.94 -38.81
C LYS A 744 21.64 -8.70 -40.27
N GLN A 745 22.69 -8.40 -41.05
CA GLN A 745 22.57 -8.17 -42.49
C GLN A 745 22.93 -9.43 -43.27
N PRO A 746 22.44 -9.60 -44.52
CA PRO A 746 22.80 -10.76 -45.35
C PRO A 746 24.32 -10.97 -45.50
N ALA A 747 25.10 -9.89 -45.50
CA ALA A 747 26.57 -9.93 -45.56
C ALA A 747 27.23 -10.61 -44.34
N ASP A 748 26.52 -10.74 -43.22
CA ASP A 748 27.01 -11.42 -42.03
C ASP A 748 26.90 -12.96 -42.12
N LEU A 749 26.19 -13.50 -43.11
CA LEU A 749 25.81 -14.92 -43.16
C LEU A 749 27.00 -15.87 -42.97
N THR A 750 28.04 -15.73 -43.80
CA THR A 750 29.23 -16.58 -43.74
C THR A 750 29.90 -16.49 -42.36
N ARG A 751 29.95 -15.30 -41.77
CA ARG A 751 30.50 -15.09 -40.43
C ARG A 751 29.65 -15.77 -39.36
N ILE A 752 28.32 -15.65 -39.41
CA ILE A 752 27.38 -16.30 -38.48
C ILE A 752 27.51 -17.82 -38.55
N LEU A 753 27.51 -18.38 -39.77
CA LEU A 753 27.69 -19.80 -40.00
C LEU A 753 28.99 -20.31 -39.38
N ASN A 754 30.12 -19.65 -39.69
CA ASN A 754 31.45 -20.09 -39.26
C ASN A 754 31.74 -19.89 -37.77
N THR A 755 31.17 -18.86 -37.14
CA THR A 755 31.53 -18.49 -35.75
C THR A 755 30.50 -18.93 -34.71
N LYS A 756 29.27 -19.29 -35.12
CA LYS A 756 28.18 -19.65 -34.20
C LYS A 756 27.54 -20.98 -34.55
N ILE A 757 27.07 -21.16 -35.79
CA ILE A 757 26.26 -22.32 -36.17
C ILE A 757 27.12 -23.58 -36.32
N ILE A 758 28.20 -23.52 -37.10
CA ILE A 758 29.09 -24.68 -37.32
C ILE A 758 29.68 -25.19 -35.99
N PRO A 759 30.22 -24.33 -35.10
CA PRO A 759 30.66 -24.78 -33.77
C PRO A 759 29.56 -25.47 -32.95
N LEU A 760 28.33 -24.94 -32.97
CA LEU A 760 27.19 -25.54 -32.28
C LEU A 760 26.83 -26.92 -32.85
N LEU A 761 26.84 -27.05 -34.19
CA LEU A 761 26.61 -28.34 -34.85
C LEU A 761 27.71 -29.35 -34.51
N TYR A 762 28.97 -28.92 -34.38
CA TYR A 762 30.05 -29.78 -33.92
C TYR A 762 29.79 -30.30 -32.51
N GLU A 763 29.30 -29.47 -31.59
CA GLU A 763 28.91 -29.89 -30.25
C GLU A 763 27.76 -30.92 -30.29
N TYR A 764 26.70 -30.64 -31.07
CA TYR A 764 25.57 -31.55 -31.24
C TYR A 764 25.97 -32.90 -31.82
N CYS A 765 26.86 -32.88 -32.82
CA CYS A 765 27.39 -34.04 -33.51
C CYS A 765 28.57 -34.70 -32.79
N GLN A 766 28.92 -34.28 -31.57
CA GLN A 766 30.04 -34.83 -30.79
C GLN A 766 31.36 -34.85 -31.59
N ASN A 767 31.66 -33.73 -32.26
CA ASN A 767 32.81 -33.53 -33.13
C ASN A 767 32.85 -34.42 -34.41
N ASN A 768 31.73 -35.02 -34.82
CA ASN A 768 31.64 -35.77 -36.08
C ASN A 768 31.52 -34.82 -37.29
N THR A 769 32.64 -34.55 -37.97
CA THR A 769 32.71 -33.67 -39.14
C THR A 769 31.80 -34.11 -40.29
N ASP A 770 31.67 -35.41 -40.57
CA ASP A 770 30.85 -35.89 -41.69
C ASP A 770 29.35 -35.64 -41.45
N ALA A 771 28.91 -35.79 -40.20
CA ALA A 771 27.55 -35.44 -39.81
C ALA A 771 27.28 -33.93 -39.97
N VAL A 772 28.23 -33.07 -39.56
CA VAL A 772 28.11 -31.61 -39.73
C VAL A 772 28.09 -31.23 -41.21
N LYS A 773 29.00 -31.78 -42.04
CA LYS A 773 29.01 -31.59 -43.50
C LYS A 773 27.68 -31.97 -44.12
N LYS A 774 27.12 -33.12 -43.73
CA LYS A 774 25.84 -33.61 -44.26
C LYS A 774 24.68 -32.68 -43.91
N ILE A 775 24.57 -32.25 -42.64
CA ILE A 775 23.51 -31.32 -42.21
C ILE A 775 23.56 -30.01 -43.00
N LEU A 776 24.77 -29.44 -43.18
CA LEU A 776 24.96 -28.20 -43.91
C LEU A 776 24.65 -28.38 -45.41
N SER A 777 25.10 -29.47 -46.02
CA SER A 777 24.81 -29.80 -47.41
C SER A 777 23.31 -30.00 -47.66
N ASP A 778 22.61 -30.72 -46.77
CA ASP A 778 21.17 -30.95 -46.84
C ASP A 778 20.38 -29.63 -46.70
N ALA A 779 20.96 -28.63 -46.02
CA ALA A 779 20.42 -27.28 -45.89
C ALA A 779 20.85 -26.31 -47.01
N GLY A 780 21.61 -26.79 -48.01
CA GLY A 780 22.08 -25.98 -49.14
C GLY A 780 23.29 -25.08 -48.84
N VAL A 781 24.04 -25.37 -47.77
CA VAL A 781 25.26 -24.64 -47.39
C VAL A 781 26.50 -25.38 -47.89
N ASN A 782 27.26 -24.74 -48.77
CA ASN A 782 28.54 -25.25 -49.23
C ASN A 782 29.61 -25.07 -48.15
N THR A 783 30.50 -26.06 -48.02
CA THR A 783 31.60 -26.01 -47.04
C THR A 783 32.93 -26.39 -47.66
N LYS A 784 34.02 -25.82 -47.12
CA LYS A 784 35.39 -26.15 -47.49
C LYS A 784 36.26 -26.46 -46.26
N PRO A 785 37.34 -27.26 -46.41
CA PRO A 785 38.27 -27.53 -45.31
C PRO A 785 39.09 -26.29 -44.93
N THR A 786 39.48 -26.21 -43.65
CA THR A 786 40.36 -25.15 -43.10
C THR A 786 41.86 -25.34 -43.39
N GLY A 787 42.24 -26.39 -44.15
CA GLY A 787 43.60 -26.58 -44.67
C GLY A 787 44.55 -27.46 -43.85
N ILE A 788 44.19 -27.89 -42.63
CA ILE A 788 45.06 -28.74 -41.80
C ILE A 788 44.91 -30.25 -42.15
N LYS A 789 43.68 -30.71 -42.45
CA LYS A 789 43.29 -32.03 -43.00
C LYS A 789 41.83 -31.95 -43.50
N GLU A 790 41.45 -32.68 -44.56
CA GLU A 790 40.13 -32.59 -45.23
C GLU A 790 38.91 -32.83 -44.32
N ASN A 791 39.09 -33.50 -43.17
CA ASN A 791 38.02 -33.90 -42.24
C ASN A 791 38.13 -33.32 -40.82
N PHE A 792 39.04 -32.37 -40.58
CA PHE A 792 39.29 -31.88 -39.21
C PHE A 792 38.38 -30.72 -38.81
N GLN A 793 38.33 -29.65 -39.62
CA GLN A 793 37.44 -28.51 -39.42
C GLN A 793 37.01 -27.93 -40.77
N ILE A 794 35.72 -27.62 -40.89
CA ILE A 794 35.12 -27.03 -42.09
C ILE A 794 34.62 -25.61 -41.82
N VAL A 795 34.53 -24.83 -42.89
CA VAL A 795 33.90 -23.50 -42.90
C VAL A 795 32.89 -23.42 -44.06
N ALA A 796 31.80 -22.71 -43.86
CA ALA A 796 30.88 -22.29 -44.91
C ALA A 796 31.58 -21.32 -45.87
N GLU A 797 31.28 -21.48 -47.16
CA GLU A 797 31.77 -20.65 -48.26
C GLU A 797 30.71 -19.68 -48.79
#